data_AF-A0A0C3FIP2-F1
#
_entry.id   AF-A0A0C3FIP2-F1
#
_cell.length_a   1.000
_cell.length_b   1.000
_cell.length_c   1.000
_cell.angle_alpha   90.00
_cell.angle_beta   90.00
_cell.angle_gamma   90.00
#
_symmetry.space_group_name_H-M   'P 1'
#
loop_
_entity.id
_entity.type
_entity.pdbx_description
1 polymer ?
#
loop_
_entity_poly.entity_id
_entity_poly.type
_entity_poly.pdbx_seq_one_letter_code
_entity_poly.pdbx_strand_id
1 'polypeptide(L)'
;MLPRRSSRTSAGTLSALEGSSAESTMQSSKRPPKKQQKIQNADLPETSKRGRGGKLRKLTEMPLDILFEIFGELNPFDVLNLARSSKALRNILLRRSAVSIWKNALSNFSGLPACPVYLSEPQYTNLAFDRHCHSCSANTQDVYWEYNIRCCSNCFNRLFSRNPLFNKSISSRALVDRVYGLLPALPTNRRGYHVDHVRPNKEARCLLDRLEKLQNDETGLNQFIEEQRSHFQQVKAHARLCDRWQSEVARQRASELNEIRKRRKEAIISKLRDLGWGEEIDNERGSYRRSRTLLINHPLVRQPKELTERIWNNIKPTLVELMINKRDARLKAEWGTRVSARIRMAISVVDAFIRPRYTDQWFPDSVDFCLIDEFRALILDPSTDDSTVTEASFKDIESCIPDAAGRWRLSQSRSLLELLPERMNEDATSQTDDALTRLELATTFFSCKECLGRDMVPQSKNKSAKKKEPHPITYSRILTHNCLNDPSPVDDEDPNFEILSRLSIQKQPWHLQGDLVKFHRTASIIAHNVVTACGKDPAVTTALEMDEQDFRVECRRCSKGGNSRLVMTWTMAICHSIECHSEKKGGSRSWILLDDDDAKKVKVLEAAQVEEGKHQLFKDFRCTRCGRLQSKAGLSEHLRYSHAILRPAEEGDFSKHHDVPIYRPPFAVCLNMEDANTNADD
;
A
#
# COMPACT_ATOMS: atom_id res chain seq x y z
N MET A 1 22.82 -0.23 -13.48
CA MET A 1 24.20 -0.74 -13.37
C MET A 1 24.45 -1.21 -11.94
N LEU A 2 24.83 -2.48 -11.81
CA LEU A 2 25.03 -3.29 -10.60
C LEU A 2 26.47 -3.15 -10.04
N PRO A 3 26.86 -3.77 -8.89
CA PRO A 3 26.08 -4.34 -7.77
C PRO A 3 26.67 -4.12 -6.35
N ARG A 4 25.81 -4.45 -5.38
CA ARG A 4 26.11 -4.92 -4.01
C ARG A 4 27.10 -6.09 -3.96
N ARG A 5 27.90 -6.20 -2.88
CA ARG A 5 28.38 -7.48 -2.34
C ARG A 5 28.39 -7.53 -0.81
N SER A 6 27.69 -8.54 -0.30
CA SER A 6 27.83 -9.21 1.00
C SER A 6 28.71 -10.45 0.80
N SER A 7 29.34 -10.92 1.89
CA SER A 7 29.91 -12.26 2.18
C SER A 7 31.34 -12.12 2.75
N ARG A 8 31.89 -12.98 3.62
CA ARG A 8 31.45 -14.14 4.41
C ARG A 8 32.59 -14.42 5.41
N THR A 9 32.24 -15.06 6.52
CA THR A 9 33.11 -15.87 7.40
C THR A 9 33.80 -17.03 6.66
N SER A 10 35.06 -17.35 7.01
CA SER A 10 35.45 -18.61 7.71
C SER A 10 36.92 -19.03 7.48
N ALA A 11 37.60 -19.25 8.60
CA ALA A 11 38.42 -20.42 8.98
C ALA A 11 39.54 -20.97 8.07
N GLY A 12 40.68 -21.21 8.73
CA GLY A 12 41.45 -22.45 8.58
C GLY A 12 42.93 -22.24 8.29
N THR A 13 43.82 -22.71 9.18
CA THR A 13 44.80 -23.78 8.89
C THR A 13 45.51 -24.20 10.20
N LEU A 14 45.65 -25.53 10.34
CA LEU A 14 46.19 -26.33 11.44
C LEU A 14 47.71 -26.58 11.29
N SER A 15 48.39 -26.84 12.40
CA SER A 15 49.32 -27.98 12.63
C SER A 15 49.75 -27.97 14.11
N ALA A 16 49.38 -28.93 14.98
CA ALA A 16 49.89 -30.32 15.13
C ALA A 16 51.35 -30.30 15.71
N LEU A 17 51.75 -30.94 16.81
CA LEU A 17 51.47 -32.26 17.41
C LEU A 17 51.94 -32.38 18.89
N GLU A 18 51.35 -33.36 19.59
CA GLU A 18 51.88 -34.22 20.68
C GLU A 18 52.28 -33.62 22.06
N GLY A 19 51.94 -34.18 23.23
CA GLY A 19 51.20 -35.38 23.59
C GLY A 19 51.24 -35.65 25.11
N SER A 20 50.23 -36.41 25.58
CA SER A 20 50.19 -37.33 26.74
C SER A 20 50.02 -36.85 28.21
N SER A 21 48.87 -37.28 28.74
CA SER A 21 48.60 -37.96 30.03
C SER A 21 48.55 -37.25 31.41
N ALA A 22 47.32 -37.27 31.93
CA ALA A 22 46.87 -37.98 33.15
C ALA A 22 46.79 -37.25 34.52
N GLU A 23 45.55 -37.28 35.03
CA GLU A 23 45.07 -37.51 36.41
C GLU A 23 45.18 -36.46 37.54
N SER A 24 43.97 -36.06 37.97
CA SER A 24 43.46 -35.82 39.33
C SER A 24 44.42 -35.88 40.52
N THR A 25 44.32 -34.88 41.43
CA THR A 25 43.59 -34.98 42.72
C THR A 25 43.74 -33.69 43.54
N MET A 26 42.69 -33.38 44.31
CA MET A 26 42.59 -32.26 45.25
C MET A 26 43.56 -32.36 46.44
N GLN A 27 44.08 -31.24 46.95
CA GLN A 27 43.84 -30.74 48.33
C GLN A 27 44.83 -29.63 48.78
N SER A 28 44.22 -28.56 49.30
CA SER A 28 44.52 -27.81 50.55
C SER A 28 45.96 -27.42 50.97
N SER A 29 46.12 -26.10 51.07
CA SER A 29 46.82 -25.32 52.12
C SER A 29 48.33 -25.47 52.34
N LYS A 30 49.07 -24.36 52.18
CA LYS A 30 49.74 -23.58 53.26
C LYS A 30 50.79 -22.62 52.64
N ARG A 31 50.77 -21.35 53.07
CA ARG A 31 51.92 -20.41 52.96
C ARG A 31 53.06 -20.92 53.85
N PRO A 32 54.36 -20.72 53.51
CA PRO A 32 55.12 -19.51 53.90
C PRO A 32 56.35 -19.24 52.97
N PRO A 33 57.42 -18.51 53.36
CA PRO A 33 57.52 -17.18 53.95
C PRO A 33 58.36 -16.19 53.08
N LYS A 34 58.35 -14.91 53.48
CA LYS A 34 59.23 -13.84 52.99
C LYS A 34 60.70 -14.12 53.34
N LYS A 35 61.62 -13.83 52.40
CA LYS A 35 63.04 -13.59 52.68
C LYS A 35 63.46 -12.25 52.08
N GLN A 36 63.96 -11.37 52.93
CA GLN A 36 64.50 -10.05 52.60
C GLN A 36 65.83 -10.21 51.84
N GLN A 37 66.05 -9.39 50.82
CA GLN A 37 67.39 -9.06 50.36
C GLN A 37 67.55 -7.55 50.21
N LYS A 38 68.70 -7.12 50.72
CA LYS A 38 69.19 -5.77 50.98
C LYS A 38 69.95 -5.32 49.73
N ILE A 39 69.64 -4.17 49.15
CA ILE A 39 70.50 -3.50 48.17
C ILE A 39 70.73 -2.08 48.65
N GLN A 40 72.01 -1.71 48.74
CA GLN A 40 72.51 -0.41 49.14
C GLN A 40 72.55 0.54 47.94
N ASN A 41 72.15 1.78 48.23
CA ASN A 41 72.36 3.07 47.57
C ASN A 41 73.16 3.13 46.25
N ALA A 42 72.50 3.68 45.24
CA ALA A 42 73.11 4.58 44.26
C ALA A 42 72.12 5.71 43.98
N ASP A 43 72.60 6.95 44.11
CA ASP A 43 71.87 8.21 43.97
C ASP A 43 71.09 8.33 42.65
N LEU A 44 69.79 8.60 42.77
CA LEU A 44 68.99 9.20 41.71
C LEU A 44 68.08 10.29 42.30
N PRO A 45 67.95 11.44 41.62
CA PRO A 45 67.41 12.66 42.22
C PRO A 45 65.93 12.51 42.60
N GLU A 46 65.60 13.03 43.78
CA GLU A 46 64.24 13.20 44.28
C GLU A 46 63.38 13.99 43.30
N THR A 47 62.72 13.30 42.36
CA THR A 47 61.46 13.82 41.84
C THR A 47 60.45 13.64 42.95
N SER A 48 60.26 14.68 43.75
CA SER A 48 59.17 14.77 44.71
C SER A 48 57.86 14.44 43.97
N LYS A 49 57.34 13.23 44.19
CA LYS A 49 55.93 12.97 43.93
C LYS A 49 55.18 13.79 44.97
N ARG A 50 54.95 15.07 44.64
CA ARG A 50 53.92 15.91 45.28
C ARG A 50 52.59 15.18 45.09
N GLY A 51 52.29 14.26 45.98
CA GLY A 51 50.93 13.84 46.24
C GLY A 51 50.18 15.11 46.63
N ARG A 52 49.41 15.67 45.71
CA ARG A 52 48.39 16.67 46.03
C ARG A 52 47.37 15.98 46.93
N GLY A 53 47.66 15.92 48.23
CA GLY A 53 46.63 15.74 49.24
C GLY A 53 45.70 16.93 49.10
N GLY A 54 44.54 16.72 48.46
CA GLY A 54 43.62 17.81 48.11
C GLY A 54 43.22 18.62 49.34
N LYS A 55 42.86 19.90 49.12
CA LYS A 55 42.40 20.87 50.15
C LYS A 55 41.28 20.34 51.06
N LEU A 56 40.59 19.26 50.66
CA LEU A 56 39.52 18.59 51.39
C LEU A 56 39.98 17.47 52.34
N ARG A 57 41.28 17.19 52.49
CA ARG A 57 41.75 16.18 53.46
C ARG A 57 41.30 16.52 54.90
N LYS A 58 41.24 17.80 55.23
CA LYS A 58 40.77 18.32 56.53
C LYS A 58 39.26 18.22 56.72
N LEU A 59 38.47 17.92 55.68
CA LEU A 59 37.01 17.76 55.80
C LEU A 59 36.67 16.65 56.80
N THR A 60 37.36 15.52 56.73
CA THR A 60 37.16 14.40 57.67
C THR A 60 37.79 14.64 59.05
N GLU A 61 38.52 15.75 59.23
CA GLU A 61 39.15 16.16 60.49
C GLU A 61 38.30 17.22 61.23
N MET A 62 37.19 17.68 60.63
CA MET A 62 36.23 18.59 61.27
C MET A 62 35.44 17.88 62.38
N PRO A 63 34.97 18.63 63.41
CA PRO A 63 34.04 18.10 64.39
C PRO A 63 32.82 17.44 63.72
N LEU A 64 32.42 16.29 64.24
CA LEU A 64 31.33 15.50 63.66
C LEU A 64 30.02 16.28 63.60
N ASP A 65 29.75 17.16 64.55
CA ASP A 65 28.51 17.95 64.60
C ASP A 65 28.37 18.88 63.38
N ILE A 66 29.46 19.53 62.96
CA ILE A 66 29.45 20.40 61.77
C ILE A 66 29.31 19.57 60.49
N LEU A 67 29.95 18.39 60.45
CA LEU A 67 29.79 17.48 59.31
C LEU A 67 28.36 16.95 59.22
N PHE A 68 27.70 16.68 60.36
CA PHE A 68 26.35 16.14 60.41
C PHE A 68 25.33 17.19 59.96
N GLU A 69 25.52 18.45 60.36
CA GLU A 69 24.72 19.58 59.89
C GLU A 69 24.84 19.73 58.36
N ILE A 70 26.08 19.81 57.84
CA ILE A 70 26.31 19.97 56.40
C ILE A 70 25.72 18.80 55.62
N PHE A 71 25.93 17.56 56.07
CA PHE A 71 25.46 16.38 55.35
C PHE A 71 23.94 16.20 55.45
N GLY A 72 23.29 16.71 56.50
CA GLY A 72 21.84 16.67 56.66
C GLY A 72 21.09 17.54 55.65
N GLU A 73 21.71 18.63 55.19
CA GLU A 73 21.17 19.56 54.19
C GLU A 73 21.32 19.09 52.74
N LEU A 74 22.05 17.99 52.49
CA LEU A 74 22.29 17.50 51.14
C LEU A 74 21.12 16.69 50.58
N ASN A 75 21.12 16.50 49.26
CA ASN A 75 20.24 15.52 48.63
C ASN A 75 20.61 14.10 49.11
N PRO A 76 19.64 13.20 49.37
CA PRO A 76 19.91 11.82 49.77
C PRO A 76 20.91 11.10 48.86
N PHE A 77 20.80 11.32 47.54
CA PHE A 77 21.71 10.71 46.58
C PHE A 77 23.15 11.24 46.71
N ASP A 78 23.32 12.51 47.07
CA ASP A 78 24.64 13.11 47.29
C ASP A 78 25.28 12.57 48.57
N VAL A 79 24.50 12.40 49.64
CA VAL A 79 24.97 11.72 50.88
C VAL A 79 25.43 10.28 50.57
N LEU A 80 24.69 9.56 49.72
CA LEU A 80 25.07 8.23 49.26
C LEU A 80 26.38 8.24 48.45
N ASN A 81 26.55 9.20 47.54
CA ASN A 81 27.77 9.36 46.77
C ASN A 81 28.97 9.74 47.65
N LEU A 82 28.77 10.60 48.64
CA LEU A 82 29.78 10.95 49.64
C LEU A 82 30.23 9.71 50.43
N ALA A 83 29.30 8.88 50.90
CA ALA A 83 29.61 7.62 51.57
C ALA A 83 30.37 6.62 50.69
N ARG A 84 30.27 6.73 49.36
CA ARG A 84 31.00 5.89 48.38
C ARG A 84 32.36 6.49 47.99
N SER A 85 32.57 7.78 48.18
CA SER A 85 33.77 8.50 47.73
C SER A 85 35.03 8.25 48.58
N SER A 86 34.88 7.97 49.89
CA SER A 86 36.01 7.83 50.82
C SER A 86 35.73 6.82 51.93
N LYS A 87 36.75 6.03 52.32
CA LYS A 87 36.66 5.07 53.44
C LYS A 87 36.36 5.76 54.77
N ALA A 88 36.89 6.97 55.00
CA ALA A 88 36.65 7.74 56.21
C ALA A 88 35.18 8.21 56.28
N LEU A 89 34.67 8.81 55.19
CA LEU A 89 33.28 9.24 55.10
C LEU A 89 32.30 8.06 55.19
N ARG A 90 32.63 6.92 54.56
CA ARG A 90 31.86 5.67 54.70
C ARG A 90 31.75 5.24 56.17
N ASN A 91 32.87 5.27 56.90
CA ASN A 91 32.91 4.89 58.31
C ASN A 91 32.16 5.86 59.22
N ILE A 92 31.90 7.09 58.79
CA ILE A 92 31.08 8.08 59.50
C ILE A 92 29.61 7.89 59.14
N LEU A 93 29.28 7.93 57.85
CA LEU A 93 27.92 8.00 57.33
C LEU A 93 27.13 6.68 57.41
N LEU A 94 27.81 5.52 57.49
CA LEU A 94 27.12 4.22 57.62
C LEU A 94 27.05 3.70 59.06
N ARG A 95 27.44 4.50 60.06
CA ARG A 95 27.24 4.18 61.48
C ARG A 95 25.84 4.57 61.94
N ARG A 96 25.36 3.90 62.99
CA ARG A 96 24.06 4.23 63.63
C ARG A 96 23.98 5.67 64.15
N SER A 97 25.11 6.28 64.50
CA SER A 97 25.17 7.68 64.93
C SER A 97 24.80 8.67 63.83
N ALA A 98 24.87 8.27 62.56
CA ALA A 98 24.57 9.13 61.40
C ALA A 98 23.12 9.02 60.91
N VAL A 99 22.23 8.32 61.63
CA VAL A 99 20.82 8.11 61.21
C VAL A 99 20.07 9.44 61.03
N SER A 100 20.32 10.42 61.90
CA SER A 100 19.71 11.75 61.80
C SER A 100 20.04 12.45 60.47
N ILE A 101 21.29 12.29 59.99
CA ILE A 101 21.74 12.85 58.71
C ILE A 101 20.89 12.33 57.56
N TRP A 102 20.70 11.01 57.49
CA TRP A 102 19.92 10.40 56.42
C TRP A 102 18.43 10.75 56.50
N LYS A 103 17.87 10.83 57.72
CA LYS A 103 16.48 11.25 57.91
C LYS A 103 16.27 12.69 57.46
N ASN A 104 17.17 13.60 57.84
CA ASN A 104 17.12 15.00 57.41
C ASN A 104 17.26 15.11 55.89
N ALA A 105 18.26 14.44 55.31
CA ALA A 105 18.44 14.42 53.86
C ALA A 105 17.21 13.89 53.11
N LEU A 106 16.59 12.80 53.59
CA LEU A 106 15.37 12.24 53.00
C LEU A 106 14.18 13.20 53.12
N SER A 107 14.09 13.97 54.21
CA SER A 107 13.03 14.97 54.41
C SER A 107 13.12 16.16 53.45
N ASN A 108 14.30 16.40 52.86
CA ASN A 108 14.49 17.43 51.83
C ASN A 108 13.76 17.10 50.50
N PHE A 109 13.30 15.85 50.31
CA PHE A 109 12.58 15.45 49.10
C PHE A 109 11.08 15.34 49.33
N SER A 110 10.32 16.35 48.90
CA SER A 110 8.87 16.37 49.04
C SER A 110 8.20 15.21 48.29
N GLY A 111 7.26 14.53 48.95
CA GLY A 111 6.44 13.47 48.36
C GLY A 111 7.07 12.07 48.35
N LEU A 112 8.33 11.91 48.77
CA LEU A 112 8.93 10.58 48.98
C LEU A 112 8.27 9.91 50.20
N PRO A 113 7.83 8.65 50.11
CA PRO A 113 7.32 7.93 51.27
C PRO A 113 8.36 7.83 52.40
N ALA A 114 7.90 7.82 53.65
CA ALA A 114 8.80 7.64 54.79
C ALA A 114 9.51 6.27 54.71
N CYS A 115 10.79 6.25 55.09
CA CYS A 115 11.59 5.02 55.10
C CYS A 115 10.90 3.94 55.95
N PRO A 116 10.62 2.76 55.40
CA PRO A 116 9.90 1.72 56.13
C PRO A 116 10.81 1.08 57.18
N VAL A 117 10.22 0.51 58.23
CA VAL A 117 10.96 -0.09 59.37
C VAL A 117 11.88 -1.25 58.99
N TYR A 118 11.62 -1.91 57.85
CA TYR A 118 12.41 -3.04 57.35
C TYR A 118 13.58 -2.61 56.44
N LEU A 119 13.75 -1.32 56.15
CA LEU A 119 14.91 -0.78 55.44
C LEU A 119 15.65 0.24 56.30
N SER A 120 16.98 0.22 56.23
CA SER A 120 17.77 1.35 56.72
C SER A 120 17.70 2.52 55.73
N GLU A 121 17.83 3.75 56.22
CA GLU A 121 17.79 4.95 55.41
C GLU A 121 18.82 4.97 54.25
N PRO A 122 20.08 4.48 54.42
CA PRO A 122 21.01 4.33 53.31
C PRO A 122 20.57 3.31 52.25
N GLN A 123 19.94 2.21 52.67
CA GLN A 123 19.40 1.20 51.75
C GLN A 123 18.21 1.73 50.96
N TYR A 124 17.30 2.45 51.64
CA TYR A 124 16.16 3.09 50.99
C TYR A 124 16.60 4.16 50.00
N THR A 125 17.59 4.98 50.39
CA THR A 125 18.19 6.00 49.51
C THR A 125 18.82 5.39 48.27
N ASN A 126 19.57 4.29 48.44
CA ASN A 126 20.15 3.56 47.32
C ASN A 126 19.07 3.01 46.37
N LEU A 127 18.00 2.43 46.92
CA LEU A 127 16.90 1.90 46.12
C LEU A 127 16.18 3.01 45.34
N ALA A 128 15.87 4.12 46.01
CA ALA A 128 15.08 5.22 45.44
C ALA A 128 15.84 6.05 44.40
N PHE A 129 17.12 6.34 44.62
CA PHE A 129 17.84 7.36 43.83
C PHE A 129 19.00 6.83 42.98
N ASP A 130 19.65 5.73 43.37
CA ASP A 130 20.73 5.17 42.55
C ASP A 130 20.16 4.61 41.24
N ARG A 131 21.00 4.52 40.20
CA ARG A 131 20.61 4.04 38.87
C ARG A 131 21.30 2.75 38.50
N HIS A 132 21.98 2.09 39.43
CA HIS A 132 22.74 0.88 39.16
C HIS A 132 22.01 -0.36 39.63
N CYS A 133 22.01 -1.40 38.79
CA CYS A 133 21.48 -2.72 39.12
C CYS A 133 22.22 -3.27 40.35
N HIS A 134 21.48 -3.69 41.37
CA HIS A 134 22.04 -4.25 42.61
C HIS A 134 22.85 -5.55 42.39
N SER A 135 22.62 -6.24 41.26
CA SER A 135 23.28 -7.51 40.96
C SER A 135 24.50 -7.38 40.04
N CYS A 136 24.45 -6.52 39.02
CA CYS A 136 25.51 -6.42 38.00
C CYS A 136 26.08 -5.00 37.81
N SER A 137 25.56 -4.01 38.54
CA SER A 137 25.93 -2.60 38.43
C SER A 137 25.71 -1.95 37.06
N ALA A 138 24.97 -2.58 36.15
CA ALA A 138 24.53 -1.92 34.91
C ALA A 138 23.51 -0.82 35.20
N ASN A 139 23.50 0.26 34.40
CA ASN A 139 22.54 1.35 34.53
C ASN A 139 21.10 0.85 34.24
N THR A 140 20.16 1.11 35.14
CA THR A 140 18.75 0.75 35.05
C THR A 140 17.86 1.69 35.86
N GLN A 141 16.70 2.05 35.32
CA GLN A 141 15.69 2.82 36.03
C GLN A 141 14.66 1.93 36.74
N ASP A 142 14.65 0.63 36.45
CA ASP A 142 13.63 -0.31 36.91
C ASP A 142 13.83 -0.67 38.38
N VAL A 143 12.82 -0.38 39.20
CA VAL A 143 12.75 -0.69 40.63
C VAL A 143 11.58 -1.62 40.88
N TYR A 144 11.81 -2.68 41.66
CA TYR A 144 10.81 -3.60 42.12
C TYR A 144 10.64 -3.41 43.62
N TRP A 145 9.74 -2.50 43.99
CA TRP A 145 9.58 -2.02 45.37
C TRP A 145 9.06 -3.11 46.31
N GLU A 146 8.24 -4.06 45.83
CA GLU A 146 7.74 -5.19 46.63
C GLU A 146 8.84 -6.15 47.08
N TYR A 147 10.02 -6.06 46.47
CA TYR A 147 11.19 -6.88 46.80
C TYR A 147 12.43 -6.05 47.12
N ASN A 148 12.28 -4.74 47.27
CA ASN A 148 13.35 -3.79 47.59
C ASN A 148 14.60 -3.94 46.68
N ILE A 149 14.39 -4.22 45.39
CA ILE A 149 15.49 -4.51 44.46
C ILE A 149 15.41 -3.66 43.20
N ARG A 150 16.54 -3.09 42.79
CA ARG A 150 16.74 -2.49 41.47
C ARG A 150 17.53 -3.47 40.61
N CYS A 151 16.97 -3.89 39.48
CA CYS A 151 17.69 -4.76 38.57
C CYS A 151 17.35 -4.49 37.10
N CYS A 152 18.33 -4.70 36.21
CA CYS A 152 18.09 -4.58 34.78
C CYS A 152 17.30 -5.80 34.26
N SER A 153 16.70 -5.69 33.08
CA SER A 153 15.93 -6.77 32.45
C SER A 153 16.65 -8.12 32.41
N ASN A 154 17.96 -8.15 32.15
CA ASN A 154 18.76 -9.38 32.17
C ASN A 154 18.85 -10.01 33.56
N CYS A 155 19.12 -9.20 34.59
CA CYS A 155 19.16 -9.69 35.97
C CYS A 155 17.76 -10.09 36.45
N PHE A 156 16.73 -9.33 36.09
CA PHE A 156 15.34 -9.67 36.41
C PHE A 156 14.97 -11.06 35.86
N ASN A 157 15.26 -11.32 34.58
CA ASN A 157 14.97 -12.62 33.95
C ASN A 157 15.74 -13.80 34.57
N ARG A 158 16.89 -13.54 35.21
CA ARG A 158 17.67 -14.55 35.93
C ARG A 158 17.19 -14.75 37.36
N LEU A 159 16.79 -13.68 38.03
CA LEU A 159 16.42 -13.67 39.44
C LEU A 159 14.95 -14.04 39.65
N PHE A 160 14.09 -13.84 38.66
CA PHE A 160 12.66 -14.08 38.74
C PHE A 160 12.22 -15.13 37.73
N SER A 161 11.38 -16.07 38.16
CA SER A 161 10.81 -17.11 37.29
C SER A 161 9.31 -17.28 37.54
N ARG A 162 8.58 -17.79 36.54
CA ARG A 162 7.18 -18.18 36.69
C ARG A 162 7.04 -19.30 37.74
N ASN A 163 7.93 -20.29 37.68
CA ASN A 163 7.94 -21.44 38.58
C ASN A 163 9.32 -21.60 39.26
N PRO A 164 9.65 -20.79 40.29
CA PRO A 164 10.97 -20.84 40.93
C PRO A 164 11.29 -22.17 41.62
N LEU A 165 10.28 -23.01 41.86
CA LEU A 165 10.36 -24.29 42.57
C LEU A 165 10.20 -25.53 41.67
N PHE A 166 10.08 -25.38 40.35
CA PHE A 166 9.74 -26.47 39.39
C PHE A 166 10.71 -27.66 39.38
N ASN A 167 12.01 -27.45 39.66
CA ASN A 167 13.05 -28.48 39.55
C ASN A 167 13.42 -29.16 40.89
N LYS A 168 12.75 -28.83 42.01
CA LYS A 168 12.98 -29.58 43.26
C LYS A 168 12.05 -30.79 43.27
N SER A 169 12.58 -31.94 43.69
CA SER A 169 11.80 -33.10 44.14
C SER A 169 11.05 -32.70 45.41
N ILE A 170 9.98 -31.93 45.29
CA ILE A 170 9.25 -31.41 46.45
C ILE A 170 8.25 -32.48 46.89
N SER A 171 8.41 -32.94 48.13
CA SER A 171 7.59 -34.01 48.70
C SER A 171 6.15 -33.58 49.02
N SER A 172 5.81 -32.29 48.96
CA SER A 172 4.46 -31.78 49.27
C SER A 172 4.03 -30.58 48.42
N ARG A 173 3.01 -30.78 47.58
CA ARG A 173 2.33 -29.72 46.80
C ARG A 173 1.75 -28.62 47.69
N ALA A 174 1.28 -28.98 48.90
CA ALA A 174 0.71 -28.04 49.85
C ALA A 174 1.72 -26.98 50.34
N LEU A 175 3.00 -27.34 50.48
CA LEU A 175 4.04 -26.38 50.85
C LEU A 175 4.35 -25.40 49.71
N VAL A 176 4.34 -25.87 48.47
CA VAL A 176 4.52 -25.01 47.28
C VAL A 176 3.40 -23.98 47.18
N ASP A 177 2.15 -24.41 47.36
CA ASP A 177 0.99 -23.51 47.34
C ASP A 177 1.08 -22.46 48.46
N ARG A 178 1.54 -22.85 49.66
CA ARG A 178 1.81 -21.91 50.76
C ARG A 178 2.91 -20.89 50.40
N VAL A 179 4.02 -21.31 49.81
CA VAL A 179 5.08 -20.38 49.34
C VAL A 179 4.53 -19.39 48.32
N TYR A 180 3.73 -19.86 47.37
CA TYR A 180 3.13 -19.00 46.34
C TYR A 180 2.03 -18.08 46.86
N GLY A 181 1.37 -18.44 47.96
CA GLY A 181 0.44 -17.58 48.70
C GLY A 181 1.15 -16.52 49.55
N LEU A 182 2.36 -16.81 50.04
CA LEU A 182 3.18 -15.88 50.84
C LEU A 182 4.00 -14.91 49.98
N LEU A 183 4.37 -15.30 48.75
CA LEU A 183 5.08 -14.45 47.82
C LEU A 183 4.11 -13.89 46.77
N PRO A 184 3.94 -12.56 46.66
CA PRO A 184 3.17 -12.00 45.57
C PRO A 184 3.84 -12.36 44.25
N ALA A 185 3.06 -12.47 43.20
CA ALA A 185 3.66 -12.48 41.89
C ALA A 185 3.80 -11.04 41.38
N LEU A 186 4.95 -10.75 40.77
CA LEU A 186 5.10 -9.54 39.96
C LEU A 186 4.48 -9.79 38.58
N PRO A 187 3.63 -8.88 38.09
CA PRO A 187 3.16 -8.94 36.72
C PRO A 187 4.30 -8.62 35.76
N THR A 188 4.44 -9.40 34.69
CA THR A 188 5.39 -9.14 33.61
C THR A 188 4.66 -9.09 32.28
N ASN A 189 4.81 -7.99 31.55
CA ASN A 189 4.29 -7.83 30.21
C ASN A 189 5.31 -8.37 29.19
N ARG A 190 5.38 -9.69 29.05
CA ARG A 190 6.15 -10.30 27.95
C ARG A 190 5.24 -10.52 26.75
N ARG A 191 5.12 -9.47 25.93
CA ARG A 191 4.39 -9.41 24.64
C ARG A 191 2.87 -9.55 24.83
N GLY A 192 2.14 -8.66 24.17
CA GLY A 192 0.73 -8.38 24.47
C GLY A 192 -0.16 -9.62 24.56
N TYR A 193 -1.18 -9.48 25.42
CA TYR A 193 -2.31 -10.38 25.71
C TYR A 193 -2.20 -11.34 26.91
N HIS A 194 -1.02 -11.65 27.46
CA HIS A 194 -0.91 -12.42 28.71
C HIS A 194 0.04 -11.76 29.73
N VAL A 195 -0.47 -11.49 30.94
CA VAL A 195 0.34 -11.04 32.07
C VAL A 195 0.85 -12.28 32.80
N ASP A 196 2.15 -12.56 32.63
CA ASP A 196 2.79 -13.61 33.40
C ASP A 196 3.12 -13.13 34.80
N HIS A 197 2.96 -14.03 35.75
CA HIS A 197 3.21 -13.82 37.16
C HIS A 197 4.53 -14.49 37.55
N VAL A 198 5.54 -13.69 37.91
CA VAL A 198 6.88 -14.21 38.30
C VAL A 198 7.18 -13.94 39.76
N ARG A 199 8.02 -14.79 40.35
CA ARG A 199 8.48 -14.67 41.74
C ARG A 199 10.00 -14.76 41.81
N PRO A 200 10.63 -14.12 42.82
CA PRO A 200 12.06 -14.25 43.03
C PRO A 200 12.46 -15.70 43.35
N ASN A 201 13.50 -16.18 42.66
CA ASN A 201 14.00 -17.54 42.78
C ASN A 201 14.59 -17.84 44.16
N LYS A 202 15.33 -16.88 44.73
CA LYS A 202 16.05 -17.08 46.00
C LYS A 202 15.07 -17.08 47.18
N GLU A 203 14.18 -16.09 47.23
CA GLU A 203 13.20 -15.89 48.29
C GLU A 203 12.19 -17.05 48.33
N ALA A 204 11.74 -17.55 47.17
CA ALA A 204 10.89 -18.74 47.10
C ALA A 204 11.57 -19.99 47.66
N ARG A 205 12.87 -20.17 47.38
CA ARG A 205 13.64 -21.31 47.92
C ARG A 205 13.86 -21.18 49.42
N CYS A 206 14.24 -20.01 49.91
CA CYS A 206 14.45 -19.77 51.34
C CYS A 206 13.16 -19.97 52.16
N LEU A 207 12.01 -19.53 51.63
CA LEU A 207 10.72 -19.78 52.28
C LEU A 207 10.36 -21.25 52.31
N LEU A 208 10.57 -21.98 51.21
CA LEU A 208 10.32 -23.41 51.17
C LEU A 208 11.18 -24.15 52.22
N ASP A 209 12.49 -23.88 52.25
CA ASP A 209 13.41 -24.53 53.20
C ASP A 209 13.02 -24.23 54.66
N ARG A 210 12.42 -23.06 54.93
CA ARG A 210 11.94 -22.71 56.28
C ARG A 210 10.63 -23.41 56.62
N LEU A 211 9.70 -23.52 55.67
CA LEU A 211 8.43 -24.21 55.86
C LEU A 211 8.63 -25.72 56.03
N GLU A 212 9.56 -26.34 55.29
CA GLU A 212 9.93 -27.75 55.46
C GLU A 212 10.44 -28.05 56.88
N LYS A 213 11.21 -27.14 57.48
CA LYS A 213 11.70 -27.30 58.87
C LYS A 213 10.60 -27.19 59.92
N LEU A 214 9.52 -26.47 59.62
CA LEU A 214 8.39 -26.25 60.52
C LEU A 214 7.20 -27.17 60.22
N GLN A 215 7.29 -28.05 59.23
CA GLN A 215 6.15 -28.84 58.75
C GLN A 215 5.52 -29.76 59.81
N ASN A 216 6.30 -30.15 60.83
CA ASN A 216 5.86 -31.01 61.93
C ASN A 216 5.42 -30.22 63.18
N ASP A 217 5.55 -28.89 63.18
CA ASP A 217 5.11 -27.99 64.26
C ASP A 217 4.01 -27.07 63.73
N GLU A 218 2.75 -27.50 63.89
CA GLU A 218 1.59 -26.79 63.36
C GLU A 218 1.45 -25.38 63.97
N THR A 219 1.75 -25.22 65.25
CA THR A 219 1.69 -23.94 65.95
C THR A 219 2.73 -22.95 65.44
N GLY A 220 4.00 -23.36 65.38
CA GLY A 220 5.09 -22.52 64.86
C GLY A 220 4.96 -22.24 63.36
N LEU A 221 4.41 -23.18 62.59
CA LEU A 221 4.12 -23.00 61.17
C LEU A 221 3.06 -21.93 60.93
N ASN A 222 1.94 -21.97 61.67
CA ASN A 222 0.86 -20.99 61.53
C ASN A 222 1.31 -19.60 61.99
N GLN A 223 2.06 -19.50 63.10
CA GLN A 223 2.64 -18.24 63.56
C GLN A 223 3.56 -17.63 62.50
N PHE A 224 4.48 -18.43 61.95
CA PHE A 224 5.41 -17.97 60.91
C PHE A 224 4.67 -17.49 59.65
N ILE A 225 3.64 -18.22 59.21
CA ILE A 225 2.82 -17.84 58.04
C ILE A 225 2.17 -16.47 58.27
N GLU A 226 1.61 -16.23 59.46
CA GLU A 226 0.94 -14.97 59.77
C GLU A 226 1.93 -13.80 59.88
N GLU A 227 3.09 -14.02 60.50
CA GLU A 227 4.18 -13.04 60.54
C GLU A 227 4.64 -12.65 59.13
N GLN A 228 4.83 -13.64 58.24
CA GLN A 228 5.22 -13.39 56.85
C GLN A 228 4.12 -12.64 56.08
N ARG A 229 2.84 -12.98 56.28
CA ARG A 229 1.71 -12.26 55.68
C ARG A 229 1.68 -10.80 56.14
N SER A 230 1.81 -10.54 57.43
CA SER A 230 1.80 -9.19 58.01
C SER A 230 2.97 -8.36 57.47
N HIS A 231 4.19 -8.90 57.52
CA HIS A 231 5.36 -8.24 56.94
C HIS A 231 5.15 -7.92 55.46
N PHE A 232 4.65 -8.89 54.69
CA PHE A 232 4.42 -8.70 53.27
C PHE A 232 3.35 -7.64 52.97
N GLN A 233 2.26 -7.58 53.74
CA GLN A 233 1.24 -6.55 53.60
C GLN A 233 1.82 -5.15 53.82
N GLN A 234 2.71 -4.97 54.82
CA GLN A 234 3.41 -3.71 55.06
C GLN A 234 4.32 -3.33 53.88
N VAL A 235 5.09 -4.29 53.36
CA VAL A 235 5.94 -4.09 52.18
C VAL A 235 5.10 -3.68 50.98
N LYS A 236 4.00 -4.39 50.70
CA LYS A 236 3.11 -4.10 49.58
C LYS A 236 2.44 -2.73 49.69
N ALA A 237 2.00 -2.33 50.88
CA ALA A 237 1.42 -1.01 51.10
C ALA A 237 2.44 0.11 50.83
N HIS A 238 3.66 -0.05 51.33
CA HIS A 238 4.75 0.89 51.11
C HIS A 238 5.23 0.92 49.63
N ALA A 239 5.33 -0.24 48.98
CA ALA A 239 5.68 -0.34 47.56
C ALA A 239 4.72 0.44 46.67
N ARG A 240 3.40 0.31 46.91
CA ARG A 240 2.38 1.10 46.21
C ARG A 240 2.55 2.61 46.38
N LEU A 241 2.98 3.07 47.56
CA LEU A 241 3.29 4.49 47.78
C LEU A 241 4.51 4.91 46.94
N CYS A 242 5.55 4.09 46.92
CA CYS A 242 6.77 4.34 46.14
C CYS A 242 6.51 4.33 44.63
N ASP A 243 5.72 3.39 44.12
CA ASP A 243 5.32 3.33 42.71
C ASP A 243 4.56 4.59 42.28
N ARG A 244 3.62 5.06 43.12
CA ARG A 244 2.89 6.31 42.87
C ARG A 244 3.84 7.50 42.82
N TRP A 245 4.75 7.60 43.79
CA TRP A 245 5.76 8.65 43.83
C TRP A 245 6.67 8.62 42.59
N GLN A 246 7.19 7.45 42.22
CA GLN A 246 8.07 7.30 41.06
C GLN A 246 7.35 7.65 39.75
N SER A 247 6.08 7.25 39.61
CA SER A 247 5.24 7.59 38.47
C SER A 247 4.99 9.10 38.39
N GLU A 248 4.77 9.75 39.52
CA GLU A 248 4.57 11.20 39.62
C GLU A 248 5.82 11.98 39.22
N VAL A 249 6.99 11.60 39.75
CA VAL A 249 8.28 12.21 39.37
C VAL A 249 8.55 12.02 37.87
N ALA A 250 8.29 10.83 37.32
CA ALA A 250 8.44 10.57 35.89
C ALA A 250 7.49 11.42 35.04
N ARG A 251 6.24 11.60 35.49
CA ARG A 251 5.23 12.43 34.83
C ARG A 251 5.62 13.91 34.84
N GLN A 252 6.08 14.43 35.98
CA GLN A 252 6.58 15.81 36.08
C GLN A 252 7.74 16.05 35.13
N ARG A 253 8.73 15.14 35.13
CA ARG A 253 9.87 15.24 34.21
C ARG A 253 9.45 15.17 32.74
N ALA A 254 8.50 14.32 32.40
CA ALA A 254 7.96 14.25 31.04
C ALA A 254 7.25 15.55 30.65
N SER A 255 6.50 16.15 31.57
CA SER A 255 5.82 17.44 31.39
C SER A 255 6.83 18.57 31.14
N GLU A 256 7.87 18.70 31.97
CA GLU A 256 8.95 19.68 31.77
C GLU A 256 9.58 19.57 30.38
N LEU A 257 9.93 18.36 29.97
CA LEU A 257 10.53 18.11 28.66
C LEU A 257 9.55 18.43 27.52
N ASN A 258 8.25 18.20 27.71
CA ASN A 258 7.22 18.56 26.73
C ASN A 258 7.05 20.07 26.61
N GLU A 259 7.11 20.82 27.71
CA GLU A 259 7.06 22.28 27.68
C GLU A 259 8.27 22.86 26.94
N ILE A 260 9.48 22.31 27.13
CA ILE A 260 10.66 22.72 26.35
C ILE A 260 10.45 22.43 24.85
N ARG A 261 9.93 21.25 24.49
CA ARG A 261 9.63 20.91 23.09
C ARG A 261 8.59 21.84 22.48
N LYS A 262 7.56 22.21 23.25
CA LYS A 262 6.50 23.14 22.83
C LYS A 262 7.07 24.52 22.54
N ARG A 263 7.81 25.12 23.48
CA ARG A 263 8.46 26.42 23.30
C ARG A 263 9.43 26.43 22.11
N ARG A 264 10.23 25.36 21.97
CA ARG A 264 11.11 25.19 20.79
C ARG A 264 10.32 25.17 19.49
N LYS A 265 9.24 24.40 19.41
CA LYS A 265 8.38 24.30 18.23
C LYS A 265 7.80 25.66 17.86
N GLU A 266 7.25 26.37 18.83
CA GLU A 266 6.66 27.71 18.63
C GLU A 266 7.71 28.69 18.09
N ALA A 267 8.91 28.71 18.66
CA ALA A 267 10.01 29.55 18.19
C ALA A 267 10.43 29.21 16.74
N ILE A 268 10.53 27.92 16.39
CA ILE A 268 10.84 27.48 15.03
C ILE A 268 9.74 27.90 14.04
N ILE A 269 8.47 27.71 14.40
CA ILE A 269 7.34 28.11 13.56
C ILE A 269 7.36 29.63 13.33
N SER A 270 7.60 30.43 14.36
CA SER A 270 7.72 31.89 14.21
C SER A 270 8.84 32.25 13.22
N LYS A 271 10.04 31.70 13.40
CA LYS A 271 11.16 31.99 12.50
C LYS A 271 10.90 31.55 11.05
N LEU A 272 10.15 30.46 10.83
CA LEU A 272 9.74 30.04 9.48
C LEU A 272 8.69 30.98 8.89
N ARG A 273 7.75 31.49 9.69
CA ARG A 273 6.80 32.52 9.25
C ARG A 273 7.49 33.81 8.84
N ASP A 274 8.49 34.25 9.61
CA ASP A 274 9.30 35.44 9.31
C ASP A 274 10.06 35.30 7.97
N LEU A 275 10.34 34.06 7.55
CA LEU A 275 10.94 33.73 6.25
C LEU A 275 9.92 33.59 5.11
N GLY A 276 8.64 33.88 5.35
CA GLY A 276 7.57 33.84 4.35
C GLY A 276 6.88 32.48 4.19
N TRP A 277 7.12 31.52 5.08
CA TRP A 277 6.53 30.17 5.00
C TRP A 277 5.20 30.02 5.77
N GLY A 278 4.53 31.13 6.10
CA GLY A 278 3.30 31.09 6.89
C GLY A 278 2.18 30.34 6.19
N GLU A 279 2.04 30.54 4.88
CA GLU A 279 0.99 29.90 4.08
C GLU A 279 1.14 28.37 4.06
N GLU A 280 2.35 27.85 3.86
CA GLU A 280 2.63 26.40 3.84
C GLU A 280 2.54 25.75 5.23
N ILE A 281 2.64 26.55 6.30
CA ILE A 281 2.41 26.11 7.68
C ILE A 281 0.91 26.00 7.96
N ASP A 282 0.13 26.98 7.50
CA ASP A 282 -1.30 27.12 7.80
C ASP A 282 -2.23 26.40 6.84
N ASN A 283 -1.75 26.00 5.67
CA ASN A 283 -2.59 25.31 4.70
C ASN A 283 -3.04 23.94 5.25
N GLU A 284 -4.30 23.88 5.71
CA GLU A 284 -4.97 22.70 6.24
C GLU A 284 -5.85 21.97 5.19
N ARG A 285 -5.90 22.44 3.94
CA ARG A 285 -6.77 21.88 2.91
C ARG A 285 -6.20 20.56 2.33
N GLY A 286 -6.93 19.46 2.55
CA GLY A 286 -6.76 18.17 1.85
C GLY A 286 -5.72 17.19 2.46
N SER A 287 -5.48 16.08 1.75
CA SER A 287 -4.58 14.92 2.05
C SER A 287 -3.22 15.23 2.74
N TYR A 288 -2.80 16.49 2.73
CA TYR A 288 -1.63 17.08 3.37
C TYR A 288 -1.62 17.13 4.90
N ARG A 289 -2.66 16.60 5.58
CA ARG A 289 -2.64 16.42 7.04
C ARG A 289 -1.40 15.64 7.53
N ARG A 290 -0.90 14.70 6.72
CA ARG A 290 0.39 14.01 6.98
C ARG A 290 1.59 14.97 6.94
N SER A 291 1.56 16.01 6.11
CA SER A 291 2.69 16.95 5.93
C SER A 291 2.81 18.01 7.04
N ARG A 292 1.70 18.45 7.65
CA ARG A 292 1.75 19.23 8.92
C ARG A 292 2.37 18.38 10.04
N THR A 293 2.07 17.08 10.02
CA THR A 293 2.63 16.09 10.94
C THR A 293 4.15 15.91 10.74
N LEU A 294 4.66 16.00 9.49
CA LEU A 294 6.11 15.89 9.21
C LEU A 294 6.94 17.00 9.87
N LEU A 295 6.51 18.26 9.81
CA LEU A 295 7.22 19.37 10.47
C LEU A 295 7.16 19.24 11.99
N ILE A 296 5.97 18.95 12.54
CA ILE A 296 5.76 18.84 14.00
C ILE A 296 6.54 17.66 14.59
N ASN A 297 6.62 16.55 13.85
CA ASN A 297 7.33 15.36 14.30
C ASN A 297 8.79 15.31 13.85
N HIS A 298 9.29 16.36 13.19
CA HIS A 298 10.66 16.38 12.69
C HIS A 298 11.67 16.27 13.85
N PRO A 299 12.71 15.42 13.75
CA PRO A 299 13.68 15.21 14.84
C PRO A 299 14.40 16.48 15.30
N LEU A 300 14.59 17.48 14.44
CA LEU A 300 15.21 18.77 14.80
C LEU A 300 14.25 19.70 15.57
N VAL A 301 12.94 19.47 15.44
CA VAL A 301 11.88 20.26 16.07
C VAL A 301 11.48 19.65 17.41
N ARG A 302 11.36 18.31 17.51
CA ARG A 302 10.88 17.60 18.71
C ARG A 302 11.96 17.42 19.82
N GLN A 303 13.05 18.18 19.78
CA GLN A 303 14.12 18.08 20.77
C GLN A 303 13.75 18.83 22.07
N PRO A 304 14.00 18.24 23.25
CA PRO A 304 13.81 18.93 24.52
C PRO A 304 15.03 19.84 24.83
N LYS A 305 15.32 20.79 23.93
CA LYS A 305 16.40 21.76 24.07
C LYS A 305 15.95 23.12 23.56
N GLU A 306 16.26 24.18 24.30
CA GLU A 306 15.95 25.54 23.88
C GLU A 306 16.56 25.88 22.51
N LEU A 307 15.83 26.71 21.74
CA LEU A 307 16.33 27.21 20.47
C LEU A 307 17.21 28.43 20.73
N THR A 308 18.50 28.32 20.38
CA THR A 308 19.40 29.49 20.34
C THR A 308 19.65 29.89 18.90
N GLU A 309 20.10 31.12 18.66
CA GLU A 309 20.42 31.60 17.30
C GLU A 309 21.46 30.72 16.59
N ARG A 310 22.47 30.25 17.32
CA ARG A 310 23.46 29.30 16.77
C ARG A 310 22.80 27.98 16.32
N ILE A 311 21.87 27.44 17.12
CA ILE A 311 21.17 26.20 16.77
C ILE A 311 20.23 26.44 15.58
N TRP A 312 19.54 27.59 15.57
CA TRP A 312 18.67 27.98 14.47
C TRP A 312 19.41 28.01 13.14
N ASN A 313 20.57 28.70 13.08
CA ASN A 313 21.37 28.78 11.85
C ASN A 313 21.82 27.41 11.33
N ASN A 314 22.05 26.43 12.23
CA ASN A 314 22.42 25.08 11.83
C ASN A 314 21.24 24.27 11.27
N ILE A 315 20.02 24.46 11.80
CA ILE A 315 18.84 23.68 11.38
C ILE A 315 18.04 24.35 10.27
N LYS A 316 18.22 25.67 10.08
CA LYS A 316 17.48 26.49 9.11
C LYS A 316 17.52 25.92 7.69
N PRO A 317 18.67 25.52 7.10
CA PRO A 317 18.71 25.04 5.72
C PRO A 317 17.83 23.81 5.51
N THR A 318 17.92 22.82 6.39
CA THR A 318 17.11 21.58 6.33
C THR A 318 15.62 21.87 6.48
N LEU A 319 15.24 22.79 7.37
CA LEU A 319 13.83 23.14 7.55
C LEU A 319 13.30 23.94 6.36
N VAL A 320 14.10 24.82 5.75
CA VAL A 320 13.71 25.55 4.53
C VAL A 320 13.54 24.59 3.36
N GLU A 321 14.45 23.63 3.17
CA GLU A 321 14.32 22.59 2.14
C GLU A 321 13.03 21.77 2.31
N LEU A 322 12.68 21.41 3.55
CA LEU A 322 11.40 20.76 3.86
C LEU A 322 10.21 21.64 3.42
N MET A 323 10.30 22.96 3.62
CA MET A 323 9.23 23.89 3.23
C MET A 323 9.14 24.09 1.71
N ILE A 324 10.26 24.11 0.99
CA ILE A 324 10.30 24.11 -0.48
C ILE A 324 9.59 22.87 -1.02
N ASN A 325 9.99 21.68 -0.56
CA ASN A 325 9.37 20.42 -0.97
C ASN A 325 7.85 20.39 -0.69
N LYS A 326 7.40 21.05 0.40
CA LYS A 326 5.97 21.21 0.69
C LYS A 326 5.27 22.14 -0.29
N ARG A 327 5.88 23.28 -0.62
CA ARG A 327 5.33 24.21 -1.62
C ARG A 327 5.22 23.53 -2.97
N ASP A 328 6.25 22.81 -3.41
CA ASP A 328 6.26 22.14 -4.71
C ASP A 328 5.20 21.03 -4.78
N ALA A 329 5.05 20.25 -3.70
CA ALA A 329 3.98 19.25 -3.61
C ALA A 329 2.59 19.89 -3.65
N ARG A 330 2.39 21.02 -2.94
CA ARG A 330 1.14 21.80 -2.98
C ARG A 330 0.86 22.28 -4.40
N LEU A 331 1.81 22.98 -5.02
CA LEU A 331 1.65 23.53 -6.38
C LEU A 331 1.34 22.43 -7.39
N LYS A 332 2.01 21.26 -7.28
CA LYS A 332 1.73 20.09 -8.14
C LYS A 332 0.31 19.55 -7.96
N ALA A 333 -0.21 19.51 -6.74
CA ALA A 333 -1.58 19.04 -6.49
C ALA A 333 -2.65 20.08 -6.84
N GLU A 334 -2.38 21.36 -6.61
CA GLU A 334 -3.25 22.46 -7.08
C GLU A 334 -3.33 22.43 -8.60
N TRP A 335 -2.18 22.34 -9.28
CA TRP A 335 -2.11 22.13 -10.72
C TRP A 335 -2.92 20.92 -11.17
N GLY A 336 -2.72 19.77 -10.54
CA GLY A 336 -3.45 18.56 -10.89
C GLY A 336 -4.96 18.67 -10.67
N THR A 337 -5.39 19.39 -9.63
CA THR A 337 -6.81 19.65 -9.36
C THR A 337 -7.43 20.54 -10.44
N ARG A 338 -6.71 21.58 -10.88
CA ARG A 338 -7.12 22.47 -11.98
C ARG A 338 -7.25 21.70 -13.29
N VAL A 339 -6.22 20.94 -13.68
CA VAL A 339 -6.24 20.12 -14.90
C VAL A 339 -7.42 19.14 -14.87
N SER A 340 -7.64 18.43 -13.75
CA SER A 340 -8.80 17.54 -13.61
C SER A 340 -10.14 18.25 -13.74
N ALA A 341 -10.27 19.48 -13.23
CA ALA A 341 -11.48 20.27 -13.41
C ALA A 341 -11.71 20.65 -14.87
N ARG A 342 -10.67 21.13 -15.55
CA ARG A 342 -10.71 21.50 -16.97
C ARG A 342 -11.00 20.31 -17.89
N ILE A 343 -10.42 19.14 -17.63
CA ILE A 343 -10.77 17.88 -18.35
C ILE A 343 -12.26 17.58 -18.23
N ARG A 344 -12.84 17.67 -17.01
CA ARG A 344 -14.27 17.43 -16.82
C ARG A 344 -15.13 18.42 -17.60
N MET A 345 -14.71 19.67 -17.68
CA MET A 345 -15.42 20.71 -18.44
C MET A 345 -15.33 20.45 -19.95
N ALA A 346 -14.14 20.12 -20.47
CA ALA A 346 -13.94 19.74 -21.86
C ALA A 346 -14.82 18.54 -22.26
N ILE A 347 -14.78 17.46 -21.47
CA ILE A 347 -15.61 16.27 -21.69
C ILE A 347 -17.10 16.63 -21.66
N SER A 348 -17.53 17.46 -20.71
CA SER A 348 -18.93 17.89 -20.59
C SER A 348 -19.42 18.63 -21.83
N VAL A 349 -18.65 19.61 -22.32
CA VAL A 349 -19.00 20.40 -23.51
C VAL A 349 -19.04 19.51 -24.76
N VAL A 350 -18.02 18.67 -24.96
CA VAL A 350 -17.96 17.74 -26.09
C VAL A 350 -19.12 16.73 -26.06
N ASP A 351 -19.39 16.14 -24.90
CA ASP A 351 -20.52 15.22 -24.73
C ASP A 351 -21.87 15.89 -25.01
N ALA A 352 -22.06 17.13 -24.55
CA ALA A 352 -23.28 17.89 -24.80
C ALA A 352 -23.47 18.18 -26.30
N PHE A 353 -22.39 18.41 -27.05
CA PHE A 353 -22.42 18.59 -28.50
C PHE A 353 -22.70 17.29 -29.26
N ILE A 354 -22.05 16.19 -28.87
CA ILE A 354 -22.12 14.92 -29.61
C ILE A 354 -23.43 14.18 -29.32
N ARG A 355 -23.94 14.19 -28.08
CA ARG A 355 -25.11 13.37 -27.66
C ARG A 355 -26.34 13.51 -28.56
N PRO A 356 -26.79 14.73 -28.93
CA PRO A 356 -27.95 14.89 -29.80
C PRO A 356 -27.73 14.42 -31.24
N ARG A 357 -26.48 14.21 -31.67
CA ARG A 357 -26.10 13.97 -33.07
C ARG A 357 -25.70 12.52 -33.37
N TYR A 358 -25.86 11.61 -32.39
CA TYR A 358 -25.50 10.20 -32.55
C TYR A 358 -26.27 9.46 -33.66
N THR A 359 -27.37 10.01 -34.17
CA THR A 359 -28.17 9.40 -35.24
C THR A 359 -27.67 9.77 -36.64
N ASP A 360 -27.08 10.97 -36.78
CA ASP A 360 -26.87 11.59 -38.10
C ASP A 360 -25.39 11.60 -38.50
N GLN A 361 -24.49 11.60 -37.52
CA GLN A 361 -23.05 11.71 -37.75
C GLN A 361 -22.25 10.93 -36.70
N TRP A 362 -21.15 10.36 -37.15
CA TRP A 362 -20.23 9.62 -36.30
C TRP A 362 -19.13 10.54 -35.70
N PHE A 363 -18.88 10.42 -34.39
CA PHE A 363 -17.89 11.21 -33.65
C PHE A 363 -16.91 10.34 -32.83
N PRO A 364 -15.67 10.82 -32.58
CA PRO A 364 -14.75 10.24 -31.60
C PRO A 364 -15.33 10.26 -30.17
N ASP A 365 -14.73 9.52 -29.24
CA ASP A 365 -15.11 9.62 -27.83
C ASP A 365 -14.67 10.98 -27.25
N SER A 366 -15.38 11.49 -26.25
CA SER A 366 -15.05 12.81 -25.67
C SER A 366 -13.66 12.88 -25.03
N VAL A 367 -13.09 11.73 -24.65
CA VAL A 367 -11.71 11.65 -24.18
C VAL A 367 -10.67 11.88 -25.29
N ASP A 368 -10.99 11.56 -26.55
CA ASP A 368 -10.10 11.78 -27.69
C ASP A 368 -9.86 13.28 -27.93
N PHE A 369 -10.91 14.08 -27.73
CA PHE A 369 -10.84 15.53 -27.86
C PHE A 369 -9.87 16.16 -26.87
N CYS A 370 -9.65 15.57 -25.69
CA CYS A 370 -8.72 16.11 -24.70
C CYS A 370 -7.26 16.15 -25.19
N LEU A 371 -6.91 15.38 -26.23
CA LEU A 371 -5.58 15.39 -26.83
C LEU A 371 -5.49 16.27 -28.09
N ILE A 372 -6.61 16.77 -28.61
CA ILE A 372 -6.61 17.65 -29.77
C ILE A 372 -6.16 19.05 -29.33
N ASP A 373 -5.30 19.68 -30.12
CA ASP A 373 -4.57 20.91 -29.77
C ASP A 373 -5.46 22.03 -29.17
N GLU A 374 -6.64 22.28 -29.74
CA GLU A 374 -7.53 23.34 -29.27
C GLU A 374 -8.02 23.11 -27.83
N PHE A 375 -8.37 21.87 -27.49
CA PHE A 375 -8.81 21.50 -26.15
C PHE A 375 -7.62 21.33 -25.20
N ARG A 376 -6.55 20.69 -25.69
CA ARG A 376 -5.31 20.46 -24.94
C ARG A 376 -4.70 21.77 -24.44
N ALA A 377 -4.67 22.80 -25.29
CA ALA A 377 -4.15 24.12 -24.92
C ALA A 377 -4.92 24.75 -23.76
N LEU A 378 -6.26 24.67 -23.77
CA LEU A 378 -7.10 25.17 -22.67
C LEU A 378 -6.95 24.33 -21.39
N ILE A 379 -6.84 23.01 -21.52
CA ILE A 379 -6.67 22.10 -20.38
C ILE A 379 -5.34 22.39 -19.66
N LEU A 380 -4.26 22.52 -20.43
CA LEU A 380 -2.90 22.72 -19.93
C LEU A 380 -2.49 24.20 -19.81
N ASP A 381 -3.45 25.13 -19.86
CA ASP A 381 -3.15 26.55 -19.71
C ASP A 381 -2.45 26.82 -18.36
N PRO A 382 -1.27 27.47 -18.33
CA PRO A 382 -0.51 27.65 -17.10
C PRO A 382 -1.10 28.70 -16.14
N SER A 383 -2.18 29.40 -16.53
CA SER A 383 -2.83 30.41 -15.70
C SER A 383 -3.22 29.83 -14.34
N THR A 384 -2.92 30.60 -13.30
CA THR A 384 -3.18 30.19 -11.92
C THR A 384 -4.57 30.56 -11.43
N ASP A 385 -5.28 31.40 -12.19
CA ASP A 385 -6.59 31.92 -11.84
C ASP A 385 -7.67 31.00 -12.43
N ASP A 386 -8.41 30.34 -11.54
CA ASP A 386 -9.51 29.42 -11.90
C ASP A 386 -10.65 30.14 -12.64
N SER A 387 -10.68 31.49 -12.65
CA SER A 387 -11.65 32.28 -13.41
C SER A 387 -11.28 32.50 -14.88
N THR A 388 -10.06 32.18 -15.32
CA THR A 388 -9.64 32.45 -16.71
C THR A 388 -10.09 31.38 -17.69
N VAL A 389 -10.12 30.11 -17.28
CA VAL A 389 -10.58 28.99 -18.10
C VAL A 389 -11.88 28.48 -17.51
N THR A 390 -13.00 28.90 -18.10
CA THR A 390 -14.35 28.55 -17.64
C THR A 390 -15.04 27.62 -18.64
N GLU A 391 -16.26 27.19 -18.31
CA GLU A 391 -17.05 26.36 -19.24
C GLU A 391 -17.35 27.13 -20.53
N ALA A 392 -17.49 28.47 -20.44
CA ALA A 392 -17.63 29.34 -21.59
C ALA A 392 -16.42 29.27 -22.53
N SER A 393 -15.19 29.19 -21.99
CA SER A 393 -13.97 29.07 -22.80
C SER A 393 -13.96 27.81 -23.67
N PHE A 394 -14.49 26.69 -23.15
CA PHE A 394 -14.66 25.47 -23.94
C PHE A 394 -15.86 25.55 -24.90
N LYS A 395 -16.88 26.33 -24.54
CA LYS A 395 -18.06 26.57 -25.38
C LYS A 395 -17.74 27.46 -26.59
N ASP A 396 -16.80 28.38 -26.45
CA ASP A 396 -16.33 29.25 -27.54
C ASP A 396 -15.67 28.46 -28.67
N ILE A 397 -15.10 27.28 -28.36
CA ILE A 397 -14.51 26.36 -29.33
C ILE A 397 -15.46 25.21 -29.72
N GLU A 398 -16.72 25.22 -29.27
CA GLU A 398 -17.73 24.19 -29.59
C GLU A 398 -17.95 24.06 -31.11
N SER A 399 -17.89 25.18 -31.84
CA SER A 399 -18.02 25.19 -33.31
C SER A 399 -16.89 24.45 -34.03
N CYS A 400 -15.74 24.24 -33.38
CA CYS A 400 -14.61 23.54 -33.95
C CYS A 400 -14.74 22.01 -33.83
N ILE A 401 -15.69 21.49 -33.04
CA ILE A 401 -15.84 20.05 -32.78
C ILE A 401 -16.00 19.21 -34.07
N PRO A 402 -16.83 19.61 -35.06
CA PRO A 402 -16.97 18.84 -36.31
C PRO A 402 -15.67 18.76 -37.12
N ASP A 403 -14.93 19.86 -37.23
CA ASP A 403 -13.65 19.90 -37.93
C ASP A 403 -12.59 19.07 -37.20
N ALA A 404 -12.50 19.21 -35.88
CA ALA A 404 -11.61 18.43 -35.04
C ALA A 404 -11.89 16.91 -35.14
N ALA A 405 -13.17 16.52 -35.17
CA ALA A 405 -13.57 15.13 -35.40
C ALA A 405 -13.14 14.62 -36.79
N GLY A 406 -13.25 15.46 -37.83
CA GLY A 406 -12.80 15.16 -39.18
C GLY A 406 -11.28 14.95 -39.26
N ARG A 407 -10.51 15.87 -38.68
CA ARG A 407 -9.04 15.75 -38.59
C ARG A 407 -8.60 14.51 -37.82
N TRP A 408 -9.23 14.25 -36.68
CA TRP A 408 -8.95 13.05 -35.90
C TRP A 408 -9.24 11.79 -36.71
N ARG A 409 -10.39 11.73 -37.40
CA ARG A 409 -10.75 10.60 -38.27
C ARG A 409 -9.68 10.37 -39.33
N LEU A 410 -9.32 11.41 -40.08
CA LEU A 410 -8.28 11.31 -41.11
C LEU A 410 -6.95 10.81 -40.54
N SER A 411 -6.57 11.27 -39.34
CA SER A 411 -5.37 10.78 -38.65
C SER A 411 -5.46 9.28 -38.36
N GLN A 412 -6.58 8.80 -37.79
CA GLN A 412 -6.73 7.38 -37.46
C GLN A 412 -6.83 6.52 -38.72
N SER A 413 -7.52 6.98 -39.77
CA SER A 413 -7.62 6.29 -41.05
C SER A 413 -6.24 6.12 -41.69
N ARG A 414 -5.36 7.12 -41.61
CA ARG A 414 -3.96 6.99 -42.08
C ARG A 414 -3.20 5.92 -41.30
N SER A 415 -3.32 5.90 -39.98
CA SER A 415 -2.70 4.84 -39.15
C SER A 415 -3.22 3.45 -39.50
N LEU A 416 -4.51 3.32 -39.84
CA LEU A 416 -5.10 2.04 -40.27
C LEU A 416 -4.64 1.61 -41.67
N LEU A 417 -4.42 2.57 -42.59
CA LEU A 417 -3.88 2.29 -43.92
C LEU A 417 -2.48 1.68 -43.86
N GLU A 418 -1.64 2.13 -42.92
CA GLU A 418 -0.29 1.60 -42.71
C GLU A 418 -0.28 0.12 -42.30
N LEU A 419 -1.41 -0.39 -41.78
CA LEU A 419 -1.56 -1.80 -41.41
C LEU A 419 -1.93 -2.70 -42.60
N LEU A 420 -2.32 -2.14 -43.75
CA LEU A 420 -2.72 -2.92 -44.93
C LEU A 420 -1.51 -3.57 -45.62
N PRO A 421 -1.65 -4.80 -46.17
CA PRO A 421 -0.56 -5.46 -46.89
C PRO A 421 -0.12 -4.69 -48.15
N GLU A 422 1.18 -4.72 -48.47
CA GLU A 422 1.77 -4.06 -49.65
C GLU A 422 1.10 -4.43 -50.98
N ARG A 423 0.63 -5.67 -51.15
CA ARG A 423 -0.08 -6.10 -52.37
C ARG A 423 -1.41 -5.39 -52.60
N MET A 424 -2.01 -4.81 -51.56
CA MET A 424 -3.17 -3.94 -51.72
C MET A 424 -2.77 -2.48 -52.02
N ASN A 425 -1.48 -2.13 -51.89
CA ASN A 425 -0.91 -0.81 -52.18
C ASN A 425 -0.37 -0.68 -53.61
N GLU A 426 -0.15 -1.79 -54.34
CA GLU A 426 0.59 -1.80 -55.63
C GLU A 426 -0.23 -1.34 -56.85
N ASP A 427 -1.57 -1.35 -56.79
CA ASP A 427 -2.43 -1.08 -57.96
C ASP A 427 -2.77 0.41 -58.21
N ALA A 428 -2.29 1.36 -57.39
CA ALA A 428 -2.68 2.78 -57.51
C ALA A 428 -1.49 3.72 -57.77
N THR A 429 -1.47 4.28 -58.98
CA THR A 429 -0.74 5.51 -59.29
C THR A 429 -1.61 6.72 -58.88
N SER A 430 -1.20 7.41 -57.81
CA SER A 430 -1.48 8.82 -57.49
C SER A 430 -2.78 9.20 -56.72
N GLN A 431 -2.59 10.06 -55.71
CA GLN A 431 -3.53 10.83 -54.86
C GLN A 431 -3.99 10.18 -53.54
N THR A 432 -3.99 10.98 -52.47
CA THR A 432 -4.24 10.56 -51.07
C THR A 432 -5.69 10.16 -50.79
N ASP A 433 -6.65 10.67 -51.55
CA ASP A 433 -8.08 10.32 -51.38
C ASP A 433 -8.41 8.93 -51.92
N ASP A 434 -7.73 8.49 -52.98
CA ASP A 434 -7.87 7.13 -53.54
C ASP A 434 -7.27 6.06 -52.61
N ALA A 435 -6.39 6.46 -51.69
CA ALA A 435 -5.85 5.54 -50.69
C ALA A 435 -6.86 5.23 -49.58
N LEU A 436 -7.70 6.19 -49.18
CA LEU A 436 -8.66 6.02 -48.07
C LEU A 436 -9.85 5.15 -48.44
N THR A 437 -10.29 5.17 -49.70
CA THR A 437 -11.36 4.30 -50.23
C THR A 437 -11.05 2.81 -50.05
N ARG A 438 -9.76 2.45 -49.98
CA ARG A 438 -9.30 1.07 -49.72
C ARG A 438 -9.73 0.54 -48.36
N LEU A 439 -9.92 1.42 -47.37
CA LEU A 439 -10.47 1.04 -46.07
C LEU A 439 -11.96 0.67 -46.17
N GLU A 440 -12.67 1.17 -47.17
CA GLU A 440 -14.10 0.96 -47.39
C GLU A 440 -14.40 -0.32 -48.19
N LEU A 441 -13.38 -0.96 -48.76
CA LEU A 441 -13.51 -2.22 -49.50
C LEU A 441 -14.14 -3.32 -48.65
N ALA A 442 -14.99 -4.14 -49.27
CA ALA A 442 -15.61 -5.32 -48.64
C ALA A 442 -14.59 -6.37 -48.19
N THR A 443 -13.33 -6.25 -48.60
CA THR A 443 -12.23 -7.15 -48.26
C THR A 443 -11.35 -6.63 -47.11
N THR A 444 -11.58 -5.41 -46.62
CA THR A 444 -10.76 -4.79 -45.58
C THR A 444 -11.33 -5.05 -44.18
N PHE A 445 -10.60 -5.87 -43.40
CA PHE A 445 -10.96 -6.20 -42.03
C PHE A 445 -9.77 -6.02 -41.08
N PHE A 446 -10.08 -5.60 -39.87
CA PHE A 446 -9.16 -5.47 -38.76
C PHE A 446 -9.49 -6.47 -37.65
N SER A 447 -8.55 -6.61 -36.72
CA SER A 447 -8.64 -7.45 -35.53
C SER A 447 -8.11 -6.66 -34.34
N CYS A 448 -8.75 -6.83 -33.18
CA CYS A 448 -8.30 -6.27 -31.92
C CYS A 448 -7.70 -7.38 -31.05
N LYS A 449 -6.51 -7.13 -30.49
CA LYS A 449 -5.80 -8.07 -29.60
C LYS A 449 -6.58 -8.38 -28.31
N GLU A 450 -7.36 -7.42 -27.81
CA GLU A 450 -8.05 -7.53 -26.52
C GLU A 450 -9.38 -8.27 -26.60
N CYS A 451 -10.05 -8.26 -27.75
CA CYS A 451 -11.42 -8.78 -27.86
C CYS A 451 -11.46 -10.29 -28.16
N LEU A 452 -10.50 -11.05 -27.63
CA LEU A 452 -10.41 -12.51 -27.77
C LEU A 452 -11.63 -13.21 -27.15
N GLY A 453 -12.70 -13.31 -27.94
CA GLY A 453 -13.87 -14.15 -27.67
C GLY A 453 -14.69 -13.78 -26.44
N ARG A 454 -14.73 -12.50 -26.04
CA ARG A 454 -15.57 -11.98 -24.95
C ARG A 454 -17.07 -11.88 -25.31
N ASP A 455 -17.41 -11.81 -26.61
CA ASP A 455 -18.79 -11.47 -27.03
C ASP A 455 -19.59 -12.60 -27.69
N MET A 456 -19.12 -13.85 -27.66
CA MET A 456 -19.95 -14.98 -28.05
C MET A 456 -20.71 -15.53 -26.85
N VAL A 457 -22.04 -15.51 -26.95
CA VAL A 457 -22.90 -16.38 -26.14
C VAL A 457 -22.42 -17.83 -26.36
N PRO A 458 -22.16 -18.61 -25.30
CA PRO A 458 -21.67 -19.98 -25.44
C PRO A 458 -22.82 -20.89 -25.91
N GLN A 459 -23.00 -21.02 -27.23
CA GLN A 459 -23.93 -22.01 -27.79
C GLN A 459 -23.24 -23.19 -28.52
N SER A 460 -21.91 -23.19 -28.63
CA SER A 460 -21.22 -24.41 -29.04
C SER A 460 -21.01 -25.32 -27.84
N LYS A 461 -21.83 -26.38 -27.74
CA LYS A 461 -21.64 -27.48 -26.79
C LYS A 461 -20.34 -28.28 -27.02
N ASN A 462 -19.55 -27.94 -28.05
CA ASN A 462 -18.27 -28.58 -28.32
C ASN A 462 -17.14 -27.91 -27.53
N LYS A 463 -16.86 -28.49 -26.36
CA LYS A 463 -15.72 -28.20 -25.46
C LYS A 463 -14.36 -28.62 -26.06
N SER A 464 -14.09 -28.28 -27.31
CA SER A 464 -12.74 -28.41 -27.87
C SER A 464 -12.05 -27.06 -27.74
N ALA A 465 -10.94 -27.00 -26.99
CA ALA A 465 -10.10 -25.83 -26.82
C ALA A 465 -9.39 -25.44 -28.14
N LYS A 466 -10.16 -25.05 -29.17
CA LYS A 466 -9.61 -24.38 -30.34
C LYS A 466 -9.22 -22.97 -29.92
N LYS A 467 -7.98 -22.58 -30.27
CA LYS A 467 -7.46 -21.22 -30.12
C LYS A 467 -8.47 -20.27 -30.77
N LYS A 468 -9.17 -19.45 -29.97
CA LYS A 468 -10.17 -18.52 -30.49
C LYS A 468 -9.45 -17.53 -31.41
N GLU A 469 -9.75 -17.58 -32.70
CA GLU A 469 -9.30 -16.55 -33.64
C GLU A 469 -9.99 -15.22 -33.31
N PRO A 470 -9.30 -14.08 -33.48
CA PRO A 470 -9.90 -12.77 -33.23
C PRO A 470 -11.08 -12.54 -34.18
N HIS A 471 -12.10 -11.80 -33.73
CA HIS A 471 -13.25 -11.51 -34.56
C HIS A 471 -12.91 -10.46 -35.62
N PRO A 472 -13.41 -10.59 -36.87
CA PRO A 472 -13.27 -9.55 -37.88
C PRO A 472 -14.02 -8.27 -37.49
N ILE A 473 -13.38 -7.14 -37.72
CA ILE A 473 -13.91 -5.79 -37.44
C ILE A 473 -13.79 -4.97 -38.72
N THR A 474 -14.89 -4.39 -39.20
CA THR A 474 -14.89 -3.51 -40.37
C THR A 474 -14.25 -2.16 -40.06
N TYR A 475 -13.89 -1.40 -41.08
CA TYR A 475 -13.28 -0.07 -40.93
C TYR A 475 -14.15 0.92 -40.13
N SER A 476 -15.44 1.05 -40.45
CA SER A 476 -16.36 1.91 -39.69
C SER A 476 -16.45 1.51 -38.21
N ARG A 477 -16.40 0.21 -37.94
CA ARG A 477 -16.50 -0.36 -36.60
C ARG A 477 -15.23 -0.16 -35.78
N ILE A 478 -14.04 -0.38 -36.37
CA ILE A 478 -12.76 -0.29 -35.64
C ILE A 478 -12.52 1.10 -35.07
N LEU A 479 -13.00 2.13 -35.76
CA LEU A 479 -12.93 3.52 -35.30
C LEU A 479 -13.78 3.82 -34.05
N THR A 480 -14.77 2.97 -33.73
CA THR A 480 -15.65 3.10 -32.55
C THR A 480 -15.44 2.00 -31.52
N HIS A 481 -14.39 1.23 -31.70
CA HIS A 481 -14.26 -0.04 -31.02
C HIS A 481 -13.88 0.15 -29.55
N ASN A 482 -14.77 -0.21 -28.64
CA ASN A 482 -14.65 0.13 -27.22
C ASN A 482 -13.36 -0.43 -26.58
N CYS A 483 -12.88 -1.61 -27.01
CA CYS A 483 -11.63 -2.20 -26.53
C CYS A 483 -10.41 -1.26 -26.75
N LEU A 484 -10.49 -0.31 -27.69
CA LEU A 484 -9.41 0.64 -27.99
C LEU A 484 -9.41 1.88 -27.09
N ASN A 485 -10.47 2.07 -26.30
CA ASN A 485 -10.56 3.09 -25.26
C ASN A 485 -10.42 2.47 -23.86
N ASP A 486 -10.07 1.19 -23.76
CA ASP A 486 -9.87 0.53 -22.47
C ASP A 486 -8.64 1.12 -21.75
N PRO A 487 -8.71 1.38 -20.44
CA PRO A 487 -7.61 1.97 -19.70
C PRO A 487 -6.37 1.06 -19.66
N SER A 488 -5.21 1.64 -20.00
CA SER A 488 -3.90 1.01 -19.89
C SER A 488 -2.94 1.88 -19.05
N PRO A 489 -1.87 1.32 -18.44
CA PRO A 489 -0.87 2.14 -17.76
C PRO A 489 -0.29 3.20 -18.69
N VAL A 490 -0.29 4.45 -18.23
CA VAL A 490 0.29 5.59 -18.94
C VAL A 490 1.78 5.68 -18.62
N ASP A 491 2.61 5.95 -19.62
CA ASP A 491 4.04 6.21 -19.45
C ASP A 491 4.25 7.61 -18.84
N ASP A 492 5.06 7.70 -17.78
CA ASP A 492 5.39 8.96 -17.10
C ASP A 492 6.14 9.94 -18.02
N GLU A 493 6.77 9.45 -19.09
CA GLU A 493 7.48 10.25 -20.10
C GLU A 493 6.59 10.73 -21.26
N ASP A 494 5.30 10.37 -21.28
CA ASP A 494 4.38 10.81 -22.33
C ASP A 494 4.18 12.33 -22.27
N PRO A 495 4.27 13.08 -23.40
CA PRO A 495 4.04 14.53 -23.40
C PRO A 495 2.63 14.93 -22.96
N ASN A 496 1.68 14.00 -22.97
CA ASN A 496 0.31 14.14 -22.53
C ASN A 496 0.05 13.50 -21.16
N PHE A 497 1.09 13.05 -20.43
CA PHE A 497 0.96 12.38 -19.14
C PHE A 497 0.01 13.11 -18.19
N GLU A 498 0.13 14.44 -18.11
CA GLU A 498 -0.69 15.25 -17.22
C GLU A 498 -2.20 15.12 -17.48
N ILE A 499 -2.60 14.95 -18.75
CA ILE A 499 -3.99 14.70 -19.15
C ILE A 499 -4.32 13.21 -18.97
N LEU A 500 -3.50 12.33 -19.53
CA LEU A 500 -3.74 10.89 -19.58
C LEU A 500 -3.82 10.26 -18.18
N SER A 501 -3.00 10.70 -17.22
CA SER A 501 -3.02 10.22 -15.84
C SER A 501 -4.29 10.63 -15.08
N ARG A 502 -5.10 11.55 -15.63
CA ARG A 502 -6.32 12.12 -15.03
C ARG A 502 -7.58 11.74 -15.78
N LEU A 503 -7.47 11.34 -17.04
CA LEU A 503 -8.55 10.62 -17.73
C LEU A 503 -8.75 9.31 -16.99
N SER A 504 -9.94 9.20 -16.38
CA SER A 504 -10.33 8.22 -15.36
C SER A 504 -9.87 6.77 -15.63
N ILE A 505 -9.89 5.93 -14.57
CA ILE A 505 -9.77 4.45 -14.63
C ILE A 505 -10.84 3.77 -15.54
N GLN A 506 -11.69 4.54 -16.23
CA GLN A 506 -12.84 4.03 -16.99
C GLN A 506 -12.66 4.12 -18.51
N LYS A 507 -11.92 5.10 -19.05
CA LYS A 507 -11.70 5.28 -20.50
C LYS A 507 -10.39 6.02 -20.80
N GLN A 508 -9.77 5.70 -21.91
CA GLN A 508 -8.62 6.38 -22.50
C GLN A 508 -8.86 6.76 -23.96
N PRO A 509 -8.04 7.68 -24.53
CA PRO A 509 -8.05 7.97 -25.96
C PRO A 509 -7.83 6.70 -26.81
N TRP A 510 -8.47 6.68 -27.96
CA TRP A 510 -8.51 5.56 -28.89
C TRP A 510 -7.10 5.14 -29.30
N HIS A 511 -6.81 3.85 -29.15
CA HIS A 511 -5.59 3.19 -29.63
C HIS A 511 -4.29 3.88 -29.18
N LEU A 512 -4.30 4.49 -27.97
CA LEU A 512 -3.18 5.26 -27.42
C LEU A 512 -1.82 4.53 -27.50
N GLN A 513 -1.79 3.21 -27.30
CA GLN A 513 -0.56 2.41 -27.34
C GLN A 513 -0.09 2.04 -28.76
N GLY A 514 -0.92 2.26 -29.79
CA GLY A 514 -0.57 1.98 -31.18
C GLY A 514 -0.49 0.51 -31.58
N ASP A 515 -0.61 -0.44 -30.65
CA ASP A 515 -0.34 -1.86 -30.94
C ASP A 515 -1.57 -2.79 -30.89
N LEU A 516 -2.75 -2.32 -30.47
CA LEU A 516 -3.94 -3.15 -30.28
C LEU A 516 -4.60 -3.64 -31.58
N VAL A 517 -4.46 -2.88 -32.67
CA VAL A 517 -5.11 -3.14 -33.96
C VAL A 517 -4.16 -3.84 -34.93
N LYS A 518 -4.68 -4.81 -35.69
CA LYS A 518 -3.95 -5.49 -36.78
C LYS A 518 -4.87 -5.80 -37.94
N PHE A 519 -4.32 -5.84 -39.16
CA PHE A 519 -5.05 -6.32 -40.34
C PHE A 519 -5.42 -7.82 -40.22
N HIS A 520 -6.68 -8.14 -40.51
CA HIS A 520 -7.24 -9.47 -40.37
C HIS A 520 -7.21 -10.23 -41.71
N ARG A 521 -6.04 -10.77 -42.03
CA ARG A 521 -5.76 -11.44 -43.33
C ARG A 521 -6.73 -12.58 -43.67
N THR A 522 -7.07 -13.41 -42.68
CA THR A 522 -8.02 -14.54 -42.77
C THR A 522 -9.38 -14.10 -43.31
N ALA A 523 -10.06 -13.21 -42.57
CA ALA A 523 -11.30 -12.56 -42.99
C ALA A 523 -11.22 -11.90 -44.37
N SER A 524 -10.12 -11.20 -44.70
CA SER A 524 -9.93 -10.59 -46.02
C SER A 524 -9.95 -11.63 -47.16
N ILE A 525 -9.27 -12.77 -47.00
CA ILE A 525 -9.27 -13.86 -47.98
C ILE A 525 -10.67 -14.48 -48.12
N ILE A 526 -11.37 -14.67 -47.00
CA ILE A 526 -12.73 -15.23 -47.02
C ILE A 526 -13.68 -14.26 -47.72
N ALA A 527 -13.63 -12.98 -47.36
CA ALA A 527 -14.45 -11.93 -47.97
C ALA A 527 -14.22 -11.85 -49.47
N HIS A 528 -12.97 -11.92 -49.93
CA HIS A 528 -12.65 -11.96 -51.36
C HIS A 528 -13.39 -13.09 -52.09
N ASN A 529 -13.41 -14.30 -51.51
CA ASN A 529 -14.12 -15.44 -52.10
C ASN A 529 -15.65 -15.26 -52.09
N VAL A 530 -16.21 -14.66 -51.02
CA VAL A 530 -17.66 -14.41 -50.90
C VAL A 530 -18.10 -13.34 -51.90
N VAL A 531 -17.37 -12.23 -52.01
CA VAL A 531 -17.65 -11.14 -52.97
C VAL A 531 -17.57 -11.66 -54.41
N THR A 532 -16.56 -12.49 -54.72
CA THR A 532 -16.43 -13.15 -56.02
C THR A 532 -17.62 -14.08 -56.31
N ALA A 533 -18.10 -14.83 -55.31
CA ALA A 533 -19.26 -15.72 -55.45
C ALA A 533 -20.56 -14.95 -55.71
N CYS A 534 -20.66 -13.69 -55.27
CA CYS A 534 -21.76 -12.78 -55.57
C CYS A 534 -21.62 -12.10 -56.96
N GLY A 535 -20.59 -12.42 -57.75
CA GLY A 535 -20.36 -11.85 -59.08
C GLY A 535 -19.85 -10.40 -59.06
N LYS A 536 -19.31 -9.94 -57.93
CA LYS A 536 -18.72 -8.60 -57.74
C LYS A 536 -17.19 -8.67 -57.79
N ASP A 537 -16.54 -7.55 -58.07
CA ASP A 537 -15.07 -7.45 -58.12
C ASP A 537 -14.51 -7.07 -56.73
N PRO A 538 -13.78 -7.97 -56.04
CA PRO A 538 -13.25 -7.71 -54.70
C PRO A 538 -12.24 -6.56 -54.60
N ALA A 539 -11.69 -6.08 -55.72
CA ALA A 539 -10.72 -4.99 -55.74
C ALA A 539 -11.37 -3.60 -55.60
N VAL A 540 -12.65 -3.47 -55.98
CA VAL A 540 -13.36 -2.18 -56.01
C VAL A 540 -14.66 -2.17 -55.22
N THR A 541 -15.26 -3.33 -54.95
CA THR A 541 -16.54 -3.42 -54.25
C THR A 541 -16.38 -3.04 -52.77
N THR A 542 -17.19 -2.07 -52.33
CA THR A 542 -17.21 -1.59 -50.95
C THR A 542 -18.07 -2.46 -50.04
N ALA A 543 -17.82 -2.40 -48.73
CA ALA A 543 -18.65 -3.09 -47.74
C ALA A 543 -20.10 -2.57 -47.77
N LEU A 544 -20.28 -1.26 -48.00
CA LEU A 544 -21.60 -0.64 -48.11
C LEU A 544 -22.38 -1.19 -49.31
N GLU A 545 -21.73 -1.32 -50.48
CA GLU A 545 -22.36 -1.93 -51.66
C GLU A 545 -22.83 -3.37 -51.38
N MET A 546 -22.04 -4.16 -50.65
CA MET A 546 -22.43 -5.53 -50.30
C MET A 546 -23.59 -5.57 -49.30
N ASP A 547 -23.64 -4.62 -48.35
CA ASP A 547 -24.73 -4.47 -47.39
C ASP A 547 -26.04 -4.02 -48.06
N GLU A 548 -25.98 -3.08 -49.02
CA GLU A 548 -27.14 -2.57 -49.76
C GLU A 548 -27.75 -3.62 -50.70
N GLN A 549 -26.91 -4.45 -51.33
CA GLN A 549 -27.37 -5.52 -52.22
C GLN A 549 -28.01 -6.68 -51.44
N ASP A 550 -27.69 -6.82 -50.16
CA ASP A 550 -28.36 -7.74 -49.24
C ASP A 550 -28.34 -9.21 -49.77
N PHE A 551 -27.19 -9.66 -50.27
CA PHE A 551 -27.03 -11.00 -50.85
C PHE A 551 -27.09 -12.12 -49.80
N ARG A 552 -27.68 -13.27 -50.18
CA ARG A 552 -27.64 -14.53 -49.41
C ARG A 552 -26.70 -15.52 -50.08
N VAL A 553 -25.78 -16.08 -49.30
CA VAL A 553 -24.79 -17.04 -49.79
C VAL A 553 -24.94 -18.38 -49.07
N GLU A 554 -24.78 -19.45 -49.83
CA GLU A 554 -24.83 -20.83 -49.35
C GLU A 554 -23.42 -21.36 -49.05
N CYS A 555 -23.25 -21.98 -47.88
CA CYS A 555 -22.03 -22.72 -47.54
C CYS A 555 -22.11 -24.18 -47.99
N ARG A 556 -21.49 -24.51 -49.13
CA ARG A 556 -21.50 -25.89 -49.67
C ARG A 556 -20.84 -26.94 -48.77
N ARG A 557 -19.92 -26.52 -47.89
CA ARG A 557 -19.23 -27.44 -46.96
C ARG A 557 -20.14 -27.88 -45.81
N CYS A 558 -21.10 -27.03 -45.45
CA CYS A 558 -22.01 -27.28 -44.34
C CYS A 558 -23.42 -27.67 -44.79
N SER A 559 -23.79 -27.42 -46.06
CA SER A 559 -24.96 -28.02 -46.71
C SER A 559 -24.77 -29.54 -46.79
N LYS A 560 -25.52 -30.30 -45.99
CA LYS A 560 -25.41 -31.77 -45.94
C LYS A 560 -26.14 -32.41 -47.12
N GLY A 561 -25.38 -32.98 -48.06
CA GLY A 561 -25.83 -34.08 -48.93
C GLY A 561 -27.21 -33.98 -49.58
N GLY A 562 -27.66 -32.78 -49.99
CA GLY A 562 -28.89 -32.58 -50.77
C GLY A 562 -30.17 -32.26 -50.00
N ASN A 563 -30.24 -32.46 -48.67
CA ASN A 563 -31.50 -32.29 -47.93
C ASN A 563 -31.64 -30.96 -47.17
N SER A 564 -30.53 -30.25 -46.92
CA SER A 564 -30.56 -28.99 -46.16
C SER A 564 -29.42 -28.07 -46.59
N ARG A 565 -29.78 -26.86 -47.05
CA ARG A 565 -28.86 -25.82 -47.55
C ARG A 565 -28.62 -24.79 -46.45
N LEU A 566 -27.37 -24.62 -46.02
CA LEU A 566 -27.04 -23.62 -45.00
C LEU A 566 -26.78 -22.27 -45.66
N VAL A 567 -27.70 -21.32 -45.47
CA VAL A 567 -27.69 -20.00 -46.09
C VAL A 567 -27.50 -18.92 -45.03
N MET A 568 -26.78 -17.86 -45.38
CA MET A 568 -26.56 -16.71 -44.51
C MET A 568 -26.22 -15.44 -45.30
N THR A 569 -26.14 -14.30 -44.61
CA THR A 569 -25.63 -13.03 -45.17
C THR A 569 -24.12 -13.10 -45.45
N TRP A 570 -23.60 -12.19 -46.27
CA TRP A 570 -22.18 -12.16 -46.62
C TRP A 570 -21.26 -11.93 -45.40
N THR A 571 -21.67 -11.08 -44.44
CA THR A 571 -20.92 -10.85 -43.19
C THR A 571 -20.96 -12.06 -42.26
N MET A 572 -22.11 -12.75 -42.18
CA MET A 572 -22.25 -14.00 -41.43
C MET A 572 -21.42 -15.13 -42.06
N ALA A 573 -21.29 -15.15 -43.39
CA ALA A 573 -20.45 -16.11 -44.11
C ALA A 573 -18.97 -16.02 -43.70
N ILE A 574 -18.47 -14.80 -43.47
CA ILE A 574 -17.11 -14.56 -43.00
C ILE A 574 -16.91 -15.15 -41.61
N CYS A 575 -17.79 -14.82 -40.66
CA CYS A 575 -17.76 -15.36 -39.30
C CYS A 575 -17.86 -16.88 -39.28
N HIS A 576 -18.82 -17.42 -40.03
CA HIS A 576 -19.03 -18.85 -40.18
C HIS A 576 -17.77 -19.56 -40.69
N SER A 577 -17.10 -19.01 -41.71
CA SER A 577 -15.88 -19.62 -42.23
C SER A 577 -14.75 -19.61 -41.20
N ILE A 578 -14.56 -18.52 -40.45
CA ILE A 578 -13.53 -18.45 -39.40
C ILE A 578 -13.79 -19.50 -38.30
N GLU A 579 -15.04 -19.67 -37.90
CA GLU A 579 -15.41 -20.60 -36.82
C GLU A 579 -15.45 -22.07 -37.25
N CYS A 580 -15.99 -22.34 -38.45
CA CYS A 580 -16.31 -23.68 -38.94
C CYS A 580 -15.28 -24.23 -39.93
N HIS A 581 -14.42 -23.41 -40.53
CA HIS A 581 -13.46 -23.82 -41.56
C HIS A 581 -12.03 -23.38 -41.19
N SER A 582 -11.25 -24.28 -40.58
CA SER A 582 -9.82 -24.00 -40.31
C SER A 582 -9.07 -23.75 -41.64
N GLU A 583 -8.52 -22.56 -41.80
CA GLU A 583 -8.10 -21.94 -43.08
C GLU A 583 -7.03 -22.61 -43.94
N LYS A 584 -6.56 -23.83 -43.66
CA LYS A 584 -5.44 -24.39 -44.46
C LYS A 584 -5.80 -24.84 -45.89
N LYS A 585 -7.05 -24.76 -46.33
CA LYS A 585 -7.47 -25.10 -47.70
C LYS A 585 -8.62 -24.22 -48.18
N GLY A 586 -8.34 -22.94 -48.44
CA GLY A 586 -9.22 -22.07 -49.23
C GLY A 586 -9.32 -22.60 -50.65
N GLY A 587 -10.45 -23.21 -50.99
CA GLY A 587 -10.80 -23.54 -52.36
C GLY A 587 -11.95 -22.64 -52.76
N SER A 588 -11.78 -21.88 -53.84
CA SER A 588 -12.72 -20.92 -54.48
C SER A 588 -14.15 -21.44 -54.73
N ARG A 589 -14.49 -22.68 -54.35
CA ARG A 589 -15.76 -23.36 -54.66
C ARG A 589 -16.64 -23.61 -53.42
N SER A 590 -16.43 -22.92 -52.30
CA SER A 590 -17.20 -23.14 -51.07
C SER A 590 -18.50 -22.34 -50.97
N TRP A 591 -18.60 -21.21 -51.66
CA TRP A 591 -19.73 -20.27 -51.57
C TRP A 591 -20.48 -20.21 -52.90
N ILE A 592 -21.81 -20.16 -52.84
CA ILE A 592 -22.70 -19.97 -53.99
C ILE A 592 -23.72 -18.88 -53.63
N LEU A 593 -23.97 -17.96 -54.56
CA LEU A 593 -25.06 -16.99 -54.44
C LEU A 593 -26.41 -17.71 -54.59
N LEU A 594 -27.33 -17.45 -53.67
CA LEU A 594 -28.69 -17.99 -53.71
C LEU A 594 -29.52 -17.25 -54.77
N ASP A 595 -30.42 -17.96 -55.44
CA ASP A 595 -31.40 -17.35 -56.34
C ASP A 595 -32.43 -16.51 -55.58
N ASP A 596 -33.10 -15.60 -56.29
CA ASP A 596 -34.00 -14.61 -55.70
C ASP A 596 -35.20 -15.22 -54.98
N ASP A 597 -35.71 -16.37 -55.44
CA ASP A 597 -36.90 -16.99 -54.88
C ASP A 597 -36.59 -17.73 -53.58
N ASP A 598 -35.48 -18.48 -53.54
CA ASP A 598 -35.01 -19.07 -52.29
C ASP A 598 -34.48 -18.01 -51.31
N ALA A 599 -33.89 -16.91 -51.80
CA ALA A 599 -33.49 -15.79 -50.95
C ALA A 599 -34.69 -15.13 -50.25
N LYS A 600 -35.84 -14.99 -50.93
CA LYS A 600 -37.10 -14.52 -50.30
C LYS A 600 -37.58 -15.47 -49.20
N LYS A 601 -37.54 -16.78 -49.44
CA LYS A 601 -37.91 -17.79 -48.42
C LYS A 601 -37.00 -17.69 -47.19
N VAL A 602 -35.69 -17.56 -47.41
CA VAL A 602 -34.71 -17.40 -46.33
C VAL A 602 -34.97 -16.12 -45.55
N LYS A 603 -35.25 -14.99 -46.22
CA LYS A 603 -35.61 -13.71 -45.55
C LYS A 603 -36.82 -13.85 -44.61
N VAL A 604 -37.82 -14.64 -44.98
CA VAL A 604 -38.98 -14.92 -44.11
C VAL A 604 -38.57 -15.71 -42.87
N LEU A 605 -37.74 -16.74 -43.04
CA LEU A 605 -37.22 -17.54 -41.93
C LEU A 605 -36.30 -16.73 -41.01
N GLU A 606 -35.49 -15.84 -41.57
CA GLU A 606 -34.65 -14.88 -40.84
C GLU A 606 -35.52 -13.93 -39.99
N ALA A 607 -36.60 -13.38 -40.55
CA ALA A 607 -37.52 -12.50 -39.83
C ALA A 607 -38.19 -13.23 -38.65
N ALA A 608 -38.67 -14.47 -38.86
CA ALA A 608 -39.24 -15.29 -37.80
C ALA A 608 -38.20 -15.59 -36.70
N GLN A 609 -36.95 -15.89 -37.06
CA GLN A 609 -35.85 -16.12 -36.11
C GLN A 609 -35.55 -14.88 -35.27
N VAL A 610 -35.64 -13.68 -35.86
CA VAL A 610 -35.51 -12.43 -35.12
C VAL A 610 -36.69 -12.30 -34.15
N GLU A 611 -37.93 -12.51 -34.56
CA GLU A 611 -39.11 -12.39 -33.68
C GLU A 611 -39.10 -13.36 -32.47
N GLU A 612 -38.55 -14.57 -32.61
CA GLU A 612 -38.39 -15.57 -31.53
C GLU A 612 -37.48 -15.14 -30.36
N GLY A 613 -36.92 -13.93 -30.38
CA GLY A 613 -36.43 -13.24 -29.18
C GLY A 613 -34.96 -13.48 -28.79
N LYS A 614 -34.21 -14.29 -29.55
CA LYS A 614 -32.76 -14.50 -29.28
C LYS A 614 -31.93 -13.20 -29.38
N HIS A 615 -32.41 -12.20 -30.10
CA HIS A 615 -31.76 -10.89 -30.29
C HIS A 615 -31.95 -9.92 -29.10
N GLN A 616 -32.96 -10.13 -28.26
CA GLN A 616 -33.31 -9.20 -27.16
C GLN A 616 -32.28 -9.17 -26.02
N LEU A 617 -31.30 -10.08 -26.05
CA LEU A 617 -30.28 -10.22 -25.02
C LEU A 617 -28.99 -9.43 -25.33
N PHE A 618 -28.75 -9.05 -26.59
CA PHE A 618 -27.51 -8.36 -26.98
C PHE A 618 -27.57 -6.87 -26.64
N LYS A 619 -26.48 -6.33 -26.09
CA LYS A 619 -26.35 -4.90 -25.73
C LYS A 619 -25.97 -4.02 -26.93
N ASP A 620 -26.73 -4.14 -28.00
CA ASP A 620 -26.41 -3.54 -29.29
C ASP A 620 -26.96 -2.11 -29.46
N PHE A 621 -27.80 -1.64 -28.53
CA PHE A 621 -28.49 -0.36 -28.65
C PHE A 621 -27.96 0.65 -27.63
N ARG A 622 -27.89 1.91 -28.06
CA ARG A 622 -27.49 3.05 -27.22
C ARG A 622 -28.68 3.98 -27.02
N CYS A 623 -28.83 4.50 -25.81
CA CYS A 623 -29.75 5.60 -25.52
C CYS A 623 -29.26 6.89 -26.21
N THR A 624 -30.08 7.57 -27.01
CA THR A 624 -29.69 8.85 -27.65
C THR A 624 -29.53 9.98 -26.62
N ARG A 625 -30.18 9.88 -25.45
CA ARG A 625 -30.16 10.91 -24.40
C ARG A 625 -28.91 10.86 -23.51
N CYS A 626 -28.47 9.66 -23.14
CA CYS A 626 -27.35 9.50 -22.20
C CYS A 626 -26.20 8.62 -22.71
N GLY A 627 -26.32 8.05 -23.92
CA GLY A 627 -25.29 7.20 -24.53
C GLY A 627 -25.17 5.78 -23.94
N ARG A 628 -26.02 5.42 -22.96
CA ARG A 628 -25.94 4.12 -22.29
C ARG A 628 -26.22 2.97 -23.26
N LEU A 629 -25.28 2.02 -23.33
CA LEU A 629 -25.43 0.75 -24.04
C LEU A 629 -26.29 -0.24 -23.25
N GLN A 630 -27.34 -0.77 -23.88
CA GLN A 630 -28.26 -1.77 -23.34
C GLN A 630 -28.80 -2.67 -24.44
N SER A 631 -29.44 -3.78 -24.05
CA SER A 631 -30.28 -4.53 -24.98
C SER A 631 -31.59 -3.82 -25.25
N LYS A 632 -32.30 -4.18 -26.33
CA LYS A 632 -33.58 -3.53 -26.69
C LYS A 632 -34.56 -3.50 -25.50
N ALA A 633 -34.69 -4.63 -24.79
CA ALA A 633 -35.54 -4.74 -23.60
C ALA A 633 -35.03 -3.88 -22.43
N GLY A 634 -33.73 -3.97 -22.11
CA GLY A 634 -33.13 -3.17 -21.04
C GLY A 634 -33.12 -1.67 -21.33
N LEU A 635 -33.13 -1.29 -22.61
CA LEU A 635 -33.17 0.09 -23.03
C LEU A 635 -34.55 0.71 -22.85
N SER A 636 -35.62 -0.03 -23.15
CA SER A 636 -36.98 0.40 -22.84
C SER A 636 -37.17 0.63 -21.35
N GLU A 637 -36.60 -0.24 -20.51
CA GLU A 637 -36.60 -0.07 -19.05
C GLU A 637 -35.80 1.18 -18.62
N HIS A 638 -34.59 1.35 -19.18
CA HIS A 638 -33.75 2.51 -18.91
C HIS A 638 -34.43 3.83 -19.33
N LEU A 639 -35.00 3.90 -20.53
CA LEU A 639 -35.71 5.08 -21.03
C LEU A 639 -36.92 5.42 -20.15
N ARG A 640 -37.65 4.40 -19.67
CA ARG A 640 -38.77 4.58 -18.75
C ARG A 640 -38.33 5.14 -17.40
N TYR A 641 -37.31 4.57 -16.76
CA TYR A 641 -36.93 4.95 -15.40
C TYR A 641 -35.96 6.12 -15.32
N SER A 642 -35.07 6.28 -16.30
CA SER A 642 -34.04 7.31 -16.30
C SER A 642 -34.43 8.56 -17.10
N HIS A 643 -35.35 8.43 -18.06
CA HIS A 643 -35.76 9.52 -18.96
C HIS A 643 -37.27 9.76 -19.02
N ALA A 644 -38.07 9.02 -18.25
CA ALA A 644 -39.53 9.12 -18.20
C ALA A 644 -40.23 8.90 -19.56
N ILE A 645 -39.61 8.15 -20.47
CA ILE A 645 -40.18 7.81 -21.79
C ILE A 645 -40.90 6.47 -21.68
N LEU A 646 -42.24 6.50 -21.72
CA LEU A 646 -43.09 5.32 -21.54
C LEU A 646 -43.19 4.45 -22.80
N ARG A 647 -43.02 5.06 -23.98
CA ARG A 647 -43.08 4.40 -25.29
C ARG A 647 -41.89 4.85 -26.15
N PRO A 648 -40.75 4.17 -26.04
CA PRO A 648 -39.58 4.45 -26.88
C PRO A 648 -39.91 4.28 -28.36
N ALA A 649 -39.62 5.29 -29.18
CA ALA A 649 -39.62 5.16 -30.63
C ALA A 649 -38.24 4.71 -31.13
N GLU A 650 -38.20 3.83 -32.14
CA GLU A 650 -36.93 3.47 -32.81
C GLU A 650 -36.28 4.68 -33.49
N GLU A 651 -37.08 5.61 -33.97
CA GLU A 651 -36.62 6.91 -34.48
C GLU A 651 -36.51 7.92 -33.33
N GLY A 652 -35.28 8.15 -32.87
CA GLY A 652 -34.94 9.30 -32.01
C GLY A 652 -34.67 9.00 -30.53
N ASP A 653 -35.20 7.93 -29.94
CA ASP A 653 -34.96 7.61 -28.51
C ASP A 653 -33.79 6.65 -28.29
N PHE A 654 -33.49 5.81 -29.28
CA PHE A 654 -32.34 4.93 -29.27
C PHE A 654 -31.82 4.63 -30.67
N SER A 655 -30.54 4.29 -30.78
CA SER A 655 -29.91 3.88 -32.04
C SER A 655 -29.04 2.64 -31.83
N LYS A 656 -28.82 1.88 -32.90
CA LYS A 656 -27.86 0.77 -32.88
C LYS A 656 -26.45 1.34 -32.74
N HIS A 657 -25.64 0.78 -31.85
CA HIS A 657 -24.26 1.24 -31.65
C HIS A 657 -23.38 0.90 -32.85
N HIS A 658 -22.43 1.77 -33.19
CA HIS A 658 -21.53 1.53 -34.32
C HIS A 658 -20.57 0.35 -34.09
N ASP A 659 -20.18 0.08 -32.84
CA ASP A 659 -19.37 -1.10 -32.46
C ASP A 659 -20.14 -2.43 -32.40
N VAL A 660 -21.33 -2.54 -33.00
CA VAL A 660 -22.07 -3.82 -32.99
C VAL A 660 -21.32 -4.87 -33.82
N PRO A 661 -21.03 -6.06 -33.25
CA PRO A 661 -20.36 -7.13 -33.99
C PRO A 661 -21.10 -7.54 -35.26
N ILE A 662 -20.35 -7.97 -36.27
CA ILE A 662 -20.95 -8.49 -37.50
C ILE A 662 -21.62 -9.87 -37.29
N TYR A 663 -21.23 -10.61 -36.25
CA TYR A 663 -21.95 -11.80 -35.79
C TYR A 663 -23.21 -11.41 -34.99
N ARG A 664 -24.23 -10.97 -35.71
CA ARG A 664 -25.56 -10.61 -35.21
C ARG A 664 -26.64 -11.12 -36.15
N PRO A 665 -27.90 -11.21 -35.66
CA PRO A 665 -29.02 -11.58 -36.51
C PRO A 665 -29.10 -10.72 -37.79
N PRO A 666 -29.49 -11.31 -38.93
CA PRO A 666 -29.96 -12.70 -39.06
C PRO A 666 -28.83 -13.74 -38.96
N PHE A 667 -29.07 -14.84 -38.23
CA PHE A 667 -28.11 -15.94 -38.17
C PHE A 667 -28.33 -16.90 -39.35
N ALA A 668 -27.35 -17.77 -39.61
CA ALA A 668 -27.49 -18.77 -40.66
C ALA A 668 -28.75 -19.63 -40.49
N VAL A 669 -29.48 -19.82 -41.59
CA VAL A 669 -30.73 -20.59 -41.68
C VAL A 669 -30.51 -21.81 -42.56
N CYS A 670 -31.16 -22.92 -42.20
CA CYS A 670 -31.20 -24.11 -43.04
C CYS A 670 -32.47 -24.10 -43.89
N LEU A 671 -32.33 -24.04 -45.22
CA LEU A 671 -33.43 -24.23 -46.17
C LEU A 671 -33.55 -25.73 -46.47
N ASN A 672 -34.68 -26.34 -46.12
CA ASN A 672 -34.96 -27.76 -46.42
C ASN A 672 -35.66 -27.87 -47.78
N MET A 673 -35.30 -28.88 -48.58
CA MET A 673 -35.86 -29.06 -49.92
C MET A 673 -37.27 -29.68 -49.93
N GLU A 674 -37.80 -30.11 -48.78
CA GLU A 674 -39.11 -30.78 -48.67
C GLU A 674 -40.31 -29.81 -48.80
N ASP A 675 -40.10 -28.50 -48.69
CA ASP A 675 -41.17 -27.49 -48.84
C ASP A 675 -41.44 -27.08 -50.30
N ALA A 676 -40.78 -27.72 -51.28
CA ALA A 676 -40.96 -27.44 -52.70
C ALA A 676 -42.03 -28.32 -53.38
N ASN A 677 -42.60 -29.33 -52.70
CA ASN A 677 -43.42 -30.35 -53.35
C ASN A 677 -44.83 -30.56 -52.76
N THR A 678 -45.39 -29.58 -52.04
CA THR A 678 -46.77 -29.67 -51.50
C THR A 678 -47.77 -28.71 -52.15
N ASN A 679 -47.51 -28.23 -53.37
CA ASN A 679 -48.48 -27.47 -54.18
C ASN A 679 -48.54 -27.89 -55.66
N ALA A 680 -48.25 -29.15 -55.95
CA ALA A 680 -48.65 -29.77 -57.21
C ALA A 680 -49.14 -31.19 -56.88
N ASP A 681 -50.41 -31.44 -57.20
CA ASP A 681 -51.18 -32.67 -57.03
C ASP A 681 -51.77 -32.94 -55.63
N ASP A 682 -52.80 -32.15 -55.25
CA ASP A 682 -54.21 -32.62 -55.10
C ASP A 682 -55.16 -31.45 -54.76
#